data_AF-A0A087AC44-F1
#
_entry.id   AF-A0A087AC44-F1
#
_cell.length_a   1.000
_cell.length_b   1.000
_cell.length_c   1.000
_cell.angle_alpha   90.00
_cell.angle_beta   90.00
_cell.angle_gamma   90.00
#
_symmetry.space_group_name_H-M   'P 1'
#
loop_
_entity.id
_entity.type
_entity.pdbx_description
1 polymer ?
#
loop_
_entity_poly.entity_id
_entity_poly.type
_entity_poly.pdbx_seq_one_letter_code
_entity_poly.pdbx_strand_id
1 'polypeptide(L)'
;MGDDARDDAKDALAKQLLAAFAGGDPDDADDDDDAGEDMTDMTDVTDAERSPATFDTQEFLKGLDAIFEAHDAAGKAGPYLQQAMVDAENAGDDAGLLTVLNETMGFYRSQGRHEENQWIVQRAIELALRMGLEGSEAWATTLINCATAMRAAKHYDQAEDLYKQALACAEKNFDPKDRRLAALHNNLSMLYSETDRIHQAELELREALRVIESSSVNPDADIDVASSHTNLALVLLQEGKLEGADWHASKALEIYATGHLEHSAHYASALAGLAQVRYAEHRYADAVEYYRRSLAVIEECYGTDTDYYRITKSNLDQAEAQAGKQAGADTTDTGVATKPADAPEPSDATENGRPDDGPETAADSASATTQTAATSSPAVSGLKLARAYWEEIGRPMIRAKYPEYAGRIAAGLVGHGSECYGFDDEYSRDHDFGPRFCLWLTDEDYAAIGERLQADYEALPADFRGFTRANAAGAATPRAQGAFRRDGVFRIGDFFESITGYAAAPAADAPHEWMLLDEATLAAATNGEVFADPLGAFSKARQAFKDMPDDVRYALISKRLGMIAQAGQYNLARSLKRGGGDAAWMSIHEFVDACSSLVFLINKPLIVGYAPYYKWRFAALRRLSGRMFTLLPDVCERLETVMRLSSAACYGGAGFGEGGKGSAPAAERIESIVESIARDVVKELRREGLTTSDETFLEWQRPYVEEHIGSDASCLHSL
;
A
#
# COMPACT_ATOMS: atom_id res chain seq x y z
N MET A 1 20.61 -32.68 -30.36
CA MET A 1 20.80 -31.21 -30.27
C MET A 1 19.48 -30.43 -30.24
N GLY A 2 18.30 -31.07 -30.18
CA GLY A 2 17.01 -30.38 -30.13
C GLY A 2 16.27 -30.43 -28.78
N ASP A 3 16.60 -31.38 -27.89
CA ASP A 3 15.95 -31.52 -26.58
C ASP A 3 16.65 -30.74 -25.47
N ASP A 4 17.99 -30.77 -25.37
CA ASP A 4 18.74 -29.99 -24.35
C ASP A 4 18.44 -28.48 -24.40
N ALA A 5 18.33 -27.91 -25.60
CA ALA A 5 18.05 -26.48 -25.76
C ALA A 5 16.61 -26.08 -25.40
N ARG A 6 15.68 -27.05 -25.35
CA ARG A 6 14.29 -26.83 -24.92
C ARG A 6 14.16 -26.94 -23.41
N ASP A 7 14.88 -27.87 -22.79
CA ASP A 7 14.89 -27.99 -21.34
C ASP A 7 15.64 -26.83 -20.68
N ASP A 8 16.74 -26.35 -21.27
CA ASP A 8 17.46 -25.15 -20.80
C ASP A 8 16.60 -23.87 -20.88
N ALA A 9 15.73 -23.76 -21.88
CA ALA A 9 14.83 -22.61 -22.06
C ALA A 9 13.64 -22.64 -21.09
N LYS A 10 13.08 -23.84 -20.82
CA LYS A 10 12.03 -24.04 -19.80
C LYS A 10 12.56 -23.73 -18.40
N ASP A 11 13.78 -24.16 -18.10
CA ASP A 11 14.44 -23.94 -16.82
C ASP A 11 14.79 -22.46 -16.61
N ALA A 12 15.14 -21.74 -17.69
CA ALA A 12 15.34 -20.30 -17.67
C ALA A 12 14.04 -19.50 -17.48
N LEU A 13 12.93 -19.89 -18.12
CA LEU A 13 11.63 -19.25 -17.96
C LEU A 13 11.05 -19.50 -16.55
N ALA A 14 11.18 -20.73 -16.04
CA ALA A 14 10.82 -21.07 -14.67
C ALA A 14 11.65 -20.24 -13.66
N LYS A 15 12.96 -20.12 -13.87
CA LYS A 15 13.83 -19.25 -13.04
C LYS A 15 13.51 -17.77 -13.17
N GLN A 16 13.12 -17.28 -14.34
CA GLN A 16 12.76 -15.87 -14.54
C GLN A 16 11.42 -15.53 -13.89
N LEU A 17 10.44 -16.44 -13.96
CA LEU A 17 9.15 -16.32 -13.26
C LEU A 17 9.34 -16.45 -11.74
N LEU A 18 10.13 -17.42 -11.27
CA LEU A 18 10.42 -17.63 -9.83
C LEU A 18 11.26 -16.49 -9.24
N ALA A 19 12.19 -15.90 -9.99
CA ALA A 19 12.97 -14.74 -9.53
C ALA A 19 12.10 -13.49 -9.29
N ALA A 20 10.91 -13.40 -9.93
CA ALA A 20 9.94 -12.34 -9.66
C ALA A 20 9.13 -12.57 -8.36
N PHE A 21 9.13 -13.80 -7.82
CA PHE A 21 8.44 -14.19 -6.57
C PHE A 21 9.40 -14.48 -5.40
N ALA A 22 10.71 -14.63 -5.65
CA ALA A 22 11.73 -14.89 -4.64
C ALA A 22 12.12 -13.61 -3.86
N GLY A 23 11.17 -13.09 -3.06
CA GLY A 23 11.42 -12.13 -1.99
C GLY A 23 11.34 -12.73 -0.58
N GLY A 24 11.02 -14.03 -0.46
CA GLY A 24 10.99 -14.78 0.80
C GLY A 24 12.10 -15.83 0.84
N ASP A 25 12.81 -15.89 1.96
CA ASP A 25 13.93 -16.81 2.21
C ASP A 25 13.43 -18.29 2.22
N PRO A 26 14.13 -19.26 1.59
CA PRO A 26 13.65 -20.65 1.52
C PRO A 26 13.97 -21.52 2.75
N ASP A 27 14.47 -20.96 3.86
CA ASP A 27 15.09 -21.74 4.94
C ASP A 27 14.20 -22.06 6.16
N ASP A 28 12.90 -21.73 6.17
CA ASP A 28 12.00 -22.01 7.31
C ASP A 28 11.19 -23.32 7.16
N ALA A 29 11.80 -24.37 6.64
CA ALA A 29 11.21 -25.71 6.62
C ALA A 29 12.18 -26.73 7.23
N ASP A 30 12.45 -26.62 8.52
CA ASP A 30 12.88 -27.72 9.41
C ASP A 30 12.98 -27.19 10.86
N ASP A 31 11.92 -27.37 11.66
CA ASP A 31 11.95 -27.74 13.09
C ASP A 31 10.57 -27.46 13.71
N ASP A 32 9.78 -28.52 13.90
CA ASP A 32 8.80 -28.60 15.00
C ASP A 32 8.63 -30.07 15.38
N ASP A 33 9.65 -30.56 16.10
CA ASP A 33 9.51 -31.68 17.04
C ASP A 33 9.01 -31.10 18.38
N ASP A 34 7.96 -31.74 18.90
CA ASP A 34 7.41 -31.67 20.27
C ASP A 34 6.13 -30.85 20.49
N ALA A 35 5.00 -31.54 20.41
CA ALA A 35 3.93 -31.41 21.40
C ALA A 35 3.17 -32.75 21.52
N GLY A 36 3.55 -33.55 22.51
CA GLY A 36 2.75 -34.67 23.00
C GLY A 36 1.56 -34.22 23.87
N GLU A 37 0.61 -35.15 23.96
CA GLU A 37 -0.63 -35.17 24.77
C GLU A 37 -1.78 -34.33 24.17
N ASP A 38 -2.87 -34.90 23.65
CA ASP A 38 -3.73 -35.91 24.28
C ASP A 38 -4.68 -36.53 23.22
N MET A 39 -4.50 -37.81 22.88
CA MET A 39 -5.56 -38.66 22.31
C MET A 39 -5.19 -40.12 22.52
N THR A 40 -5.55 -40.63 23.69
CA THR A 40 -5.69 -42.07 23.90
C THR A 40 -6.87 -42.61 23.10
N ASP A 41 -6.62 -43.77 22.49
CA ASP A 41 -7.59 -44.78 22.06
C ASP A 41 -8.02 -44.73 20.58
N MET A 42 -7.23 -45.39 19.72
CA MET A 42 -7.76 -46.26 18.66
C MET A 42 -6.68 -47.28 18.28
N THR A 43 -7.03 -48.53 18.51
CA THR A 43 -6.24 -49.74 18.31
C THR A 43 -5.75 -49.95 16.88
N ASP A 44 -4.48 -50.36 16.78
CA ASP A 44 -3.86 -51.26 15.79
C ASP A 44 -4.83 -51.86 14.75
N VAL A 45 -4.76 -51.36 13.51
CA VAL A 45 -5.21 -52.07 12.30
C VAL A 45 -4.12 -51.96 11.24
N THR A 46 -3.36 -53.04 11.17
CA THR A 46 -2.62 -53.60 10.04
C THR A 46 -2.68 -52.85 8.70
N ASP A 47 -1.46 -52.57 8.22
CA ASP A 47 -1.04 -52.30 6.86
C ASP A 47 -1.54 -53.39 5.88
N ALA A 48 -2.69 -53.16 5.23
CA ALA A 48 -3.15 -53.84 4.01
C ALA A 48 -4.38 -53.12 3.42
N GLU A 49 -4.27 -52.72 2.15
CA GLU A 49 -5.36 -52.25 1.27
C GLU A 49 -5.93 -50.83 1.50
N ARG A 50 -5.15 -49.78 1.19
CA ARG A 50 -5.73 -48.52 0.68
C ARG A 50 -5.53 -48.47 -0.84
N SER A 51 -6.63 -48.61 -1.59
CA SER A 51 -6.68 -48.19 -2.99
C SER A 51 -6.16 -46.74 -3.11
N PRO A 52 -5.46 -46.36 -4.18
CA PRO A 52 -5.06 -44.97 -4.37
C PRO A 52 -6.33 -44.12 -4.34
N ALA A 53 -6.43 -43.20 -3.38
CA ALA A 53 -7.56 -42.29 -3.30
C ALA A 53 -7.50 -41.42 -4.56
N THR A 54 -8.44 -41.61 -5.48
CA THR A 54 -8.57 -40.78 -6.68
C THR A 54 -9.31 -39.51 -6.28
N PHE A 55 -8.73 -38.34 -6.56
CA PHE A 55 -9.41 -37.06 -6.37
C PHE A 55 -10.46 -36.86 -7.47
N ASP A 56 -11.72 -36.60 -7.11
CA ASP A 56 -12.79 -36.32 -8.07
C ASP A 56 -12.97 -34.80 -8.23
N THR A 57 -12.41 -34.27 -9.31
CA THR A 57 -12.49 -32.83 -9.62
C THR A 57 -13.93 -32.37 -9.86
N GLN A 58 -14.82 -33.22 -10.39
CA GLN A 58 -16.21 -32.82 -10.64
C GLN A 58 -17.02 -32.78 -9.34
N GLU A 59 -16.76 -33.70 -8.42
CA GLU A 59 -17.35 -33.67 -7.08
C GLU A 59 -16.86 -32.44 -6.31
N PHE A 60 -15.56 -32.13 -6.40
CA PHE A 60 -14.99 -30.91 -5.83
C PHE A 60 -15.73 -29.65 -6.31
N LEU A 61 -15.84 -29.45 -7.63
CA LEU A 61 -16.49 -28.28 -8.21
C LEU A 61 -17.96 -28.17 -7.81
N LYS A 62 -18.71 -29.29 -7.85
CA LYS A 62 -20.11 -29.32 -7.40
C LYS A 62 -20.27 -28.94 -5.93
N GLY A 63 -19.38 -29.40 -5.06
CA GLY A 63 -19.41 -29.03 -3.64
C GLY A 63 -19.05 -27.57 -3.43
N LEU A 64 -18.11 -27.03 -4.21
CA LEU A 64 -17.77 -25.61 -4.17
C LEU A 64 -18.97 -24.75 -4.63
N ASP A 65 -19.61 -25.11 -5.74
CA ASP A 65 -20.82 -24.46 -6.26
C ASP A 65 -21.93 -24.46 -5.20
N ALA A 66 -22.18 -25.60 -4.56
CA ALA A 66 -23.18 -25.71 -3.49
C ALA A 66 -22.89 -24.78 -2.30
N ILE A 67 -21.61 -24.56 -1.95
CA ILE A 67 -21.23 -23.61 -0.89
C ILE A 67 -21.55 -22.17 -1.31
N PHE A 68 -21.27 -21.81 -2.57
CA PHE A 68 -21.58 -20.48 -3.09
C PHE A 68 -23.09 -20.24 -3.23
N GLU A 69 -23.85 -21.22 -3.73
CA GLU A 69 -25.30 -21.17 -3.84
C GLU A 69 -25.99 -21.07 -2.47
N ALA A 70 -25.42 -21.69 -1.43
CA ALA A 70 -25.90 -21.57 -0.07
C ALA A 70 -25.55 -20.22 0.60
N HIS A 71 -24.86 -19.31 -0.09
CA HIS A 71 -24.32 -18.06 0.45
C HIS A 71 -23.39 -18.25 1.67
N ASP A 72 -22.79 -19.44 1.83
CA ASP A 72 -21.93 -19.81 2.97
C ASP A 72 -20.43 -19.64 2.67
N ALA A 73 -20.09 -19.04 1.52
CA ALA A 73 -18.71 -18.92 1.03
C ALA A 73 -17.74 -18.25 2.03
N ALA A 74 -18.22 -17.27 2.81
CA ALA A 74 -17.41 -16.56 3.79
C ALA A 74 -16.85 -17.46 4.92
N GLY A 75 -17.53 -18.57 5.23
CA GLY A 75 -17.11 -19.49 6.29
C GLY A 75 -16.62 -20.85 5.80
N LYS A 76 -17.18 -21.36 4.69
CA LYS A 76 -16.94 -22.75 4.25
C LYS A 76 -16.03 -22.91 3.05
N ALA A 77 -15.99 -21.93 2.14
CA ALA A 77 -15.24 -22.09 0.88
C ALA A 77 -13.72 -22.16 1.13
N GLY A 78 -13.18 -21.36 2.05
CA GLY A 78 -11.75 -21.40 2.40
C GLY A 78 -11.27 -22.76 2.90
N PRO A 79 -11.86 -23.30 3.99
CA PRO A 79 -11.52 -24.65 4.47
C PRO A 79 -11.75 -25.74 3.42
N TYR A 80 -12.81 -25.63 2.62
CA TYR A 80 -13.11 -26.60 1.57
C TYR A 80 -12.04 -26.61 0.47
N LEU A 81 -11.58 -25.44 0.02
CA LEU A 81 -10.50 -25.30 -0.95
C LEU A 81 -9.16 -25.83 -0.40
N GLN A 82 -8.83 -25.51 0.86
CA GLN A 82 -7.61 -26.02 1.51
C GLN A 82 -7.62 -27.54 1.63
N GLN A 83 -8.74 -28.13 2.04
CA GLN A 83 -8.87 -29.59 2.11
C GLN A 83 -8.78 -30.22 0.72
N ALA A 84 -9.42 -29.64 -0.30
CA ALA A 84 -9.36 -30.13 -1.66
C ALA A 84 -7.94 -30.09 -2.24
N MET A 85 -7.12 -29.08 -1.88
CA MET A 85 -5.70 -29.04 -2.25
C MET A 85 -4.95 -30.23 -1.65
N VAL A 86 -5.13 -30.49 -0.35
CA VAL A 86 -4.50 -31.61 0.36
C VAL A 86 -4.94 -32.96 -0.22
N ASP A 87 -6.23 -33.10 -0.53
CA ASP A 87 -6.77 -34.33 -1.09
C ASP A 87 -6.23 -34.59 -2.51
N ALA A 88 -6.14 -33.56 -3.34
CA ALA A 88 -5.55 -33.66 -4.68
C ALA A 88 -4.05 -33.97 -4.63
N GLU A 89 -3.29 -33.36 -3.70
CA GLU A 89 -1.87 -33.64 -3.49
C GLU A 89 -1.65 -35.09 -3.01
N ASN A 90 -2.44 -35.57 -2.04
CA ASN A 90 -2.37 -36.95 -1.54
C ASN A 90 -2.76 -37.99 -2.61
N ALA A 91 -3.65 -37.62 -3.52
CA ALA A 91 -4.04 -38.44 -4.67
C ALA A 91 -2.96 -38.46 -5.78
N GLY A 92 -2.01 -37.52 -5.76
CA GLY A 92 -1.07 -37.30 -6.86
C GLY A 92 -1.76 -36.83 -8.15
N ASP A 93 -2.92 -36.16 -8.03
CA ASP A 93 -3.67 -35.64 -9.17
C ASP A 93 -3.30 -34.18 -9.46
N ASP A 94 -2.20 -33.99 -10.20
CA ASP A 94 -1.71 -32.66 -10.56
C ASP A 94 -2.73 -31.83 -11.36
N ALA A 95 -3.59 -32.47 -12.16
CA ALA A 95 -4.62 -31.79 -12.94
C ALA A 95 -5.78 -31.32 -12.06
N GLY A 96 -6.21 -32.17 -11.12
CA GLY A 96 -7.15 -31.79 -10.06
C GLY A 96 -6.61 -30.67 -9.19
N LEU A 97 -5.35 -30.77 -8.75
CA LEU A 97 -4.69 -29.74 -7.94
C LEU A 97 -4.62 -28.40 -8.67
N LEU A 98 -4.23 -28.37 -9.95
CA LEU A 98 -4.20 -27.12 -10.72
C LEU A 98 -5.59 -26.49 -10.86
N THR A 99 -6.64 -27.30 -10.94
CA THR A 99 -8.03 -26.83 -10.92
C THR A 99 -8.37 -26.19 -9.58
N VAL A 100 -8.05 -26.84 -8.46
CA VAL A 100 -8.28 -26.30 -7.11
C VAL A 100 -7.50 -24.99 -6.89
N LEU A 101 -6.25 -24.91 -7.35
CA LEU A 101 -5.44 -23.68 -7.25
C LEU A 101 -6.05 -22.54 -8.06
N ASN A 102 -6.58 -22.81 -9.26
CA ASN A 102 -7.29 -21.81 -10.06
C ASN A 102 -8.53 -21.25 -9.36
N GLU A 103 -9.35 -22.12 -8.75
CA GLU A 103 -10.50 -21.69 -7.96
C GLU A 103 -10.10 -20.93 -6.70
N THR A 104 -9.02 -21.36 -6.05
CA THR A 104 -8.47 -20.69 -4.86
C THR A 104 -7.99 -19.27 -5.19
N MET A 105 -7.38 -19.06 -6.37
CA MET A 105 -7.00 -17.72 -6.82
C MET A 105 -8.20 -16.79 -6.96
N GLY A 106 -9.31 -17.30 -7.52
CA GLY A 106 -10.57 -16.57 -7.62
C GLY A 106 -11.15 -16.23 -6.25
N PHE A 107 -11.17 -17.22 -5.34
CA PHE A 107 -11.71 -17.06 -3.99
C PHE A 107 -10.91 -16.05 -3.16
N TYR A 108 -9.59 -16.19 -3.05
CA TYR A 108 -8.76 -15.26 -2.27
C TYR A 108 -8.79 -13.85 -2.84
N ARG A 109 -8.85 -13.70 -4.18
CA ARG A 109 -9.08 -12.40 -4.82
C ARG A 109 -10.41 -11.77 -4.38
N SER A 110 -11.50 -12.54 -4.33
CA SER A 110 -12.81 -12.05 -3.89
C SER A 110 -12.86 -11.61 -2.42
N GLN A 111 -11.99 -12.18 -1.58
CA GLN A 111 -11.88 -11.86 -0.16
C GLN A 111 -10.83 -10.79 0.16
N GLY A 112 -10.12 -10.26 -0.84
CA GLY A 112 -9.02 -9.31 -0.64
C GLY A 112 -7.79 -9.92 0.07
N ARG A 113 -7.68 -11.25 0.10
CA ARG A 113 -6.59 -12.02 0.72
C ARG A 113 -5.39 -12.10 -0.22
N HIS A 114 -4.82 -10.94 -0.54
CA HIS A 114 -3.83 -10.79 -1.62
C HIS A 114 -2.50 -11.49 -1.30
N GLU A 115 -2.03 -11.42 -0.06
CA GLU A 115 -0.77 -12.05 0.38
C GLU A 115 -0.86 -13.58 0.30
N GLU A 116 -1.95 -14.17 0.80
CA GLU A 116 -2.15 -15.62 0.68
C GLU A 116 -2.32 -16.06 -0.77
N ASN A 117 -2.88 -15.19 -1.62
CA ASN A 117 -3.03 -15.47 -3.04
C ASN A 117 -1.70 -15.48 -3.80
N GLN A 118 -0.67 -14.74 -3.34
CA GLN A 118 0.64 -14.77 -3.99
C GLN A 118 1.25 -16.18 -3.97
N TRP A 119 1.12 -16.89 -2.84
CA TRP A 119 1.57 -18.28 -2.73
C TRP A 119 0.82 -19.22 -3.68
N ILE A 120 -0.50 -19.05 -3.80
CA ILE A 120 -1.32 -19.85 -4.72
C ILE A 120 -0.93 -19.58 -6.18
N VAL A 121 -0.66 -18.32 -6.54
CA VAL A 121 -0.19 -17.94 -7.87
C VAL A 121 1.15 -18.61 -8.20
N GLN A 122 2.13 -18.51 -7.30
CA GLN A 122 3.44 -19.12 -7.51
C GLN A 122 3.31 -20.65 -7.66
N ARG A 123 2.52 -21.28 -6.78
CA ARG A 123 2.28 -22.73 -6.82
C ARG A 123 1.60 -23.17 -8.11
N ALA A 124 0.61 -22.43 -8.60
CA ALA A 124 -0.11 -22.75 -9.84
C ALA A 124 0.80 -22.65 -11.08
N ILE A 125 1.64 -21.62 -11.15
CA ILE A 125 2.62 -21.45 -12.23
C ILE A 125 3.64 -22.60 -12.22
N GLU A 126 4.21 -22.91 -11.05
CA GLU A 126 5.19 -23.97 -10.91
C GLU A 126 4.62 -25.34 -11.28
N LEU A 127 3.41 -25.65 -10.81
CA LEU A 127 2.71 -26.89 -11.12
C LEU A 127 2.43 -27.00 -12.61
N ALA A 128 1.90 -25.95 -13.25
CA ALA A 128 1.61 -25.97 -14.67
C ALA A 128 2.88 -26.11 -15.54
N LEU A 129 4.00 -25.53 -15.11
CA LEU A 129 5.31 -25.75 -15.74
C LEU A 129 5.80 -27.20 -15.58
N ARG A 130 5.69 -27.77 -14.37
CA ARG A 130 6.04 -29.18 -14.09
C ARG A 130 5.20 -30.17 -14.92
N MET A 131 3.92 -29.86 -15.11
CA MET A 131 3.02 -30.62 -15.98
C MET A 131 3.31 -30.44 -17.48
N GLY A 132 4.23 -29.54 -17.86
CA GLY A 132 4.58 -29.26 -19.25
C GLY A 132 3.46 -28.58 -20.04
N LEU A 133 2.59 -27.82 -19.37
CA LEU A 133 1.43 -27.16 -19.99
C LEU A 133 1.81 -25.90 -20.76
N GLU A 134 3.06 -25.46 -20.74
CA GLU A 134 3.51 -24.22 -21.39
C GLU A 134 3.03 -24.13 -22.85
N GLY A 135 2.39 -23.01 -23.18
CA GLY A 135 1.85 -22.78 -24.51
C GLY A 135 0.53 -23.49 -24.82
N SER A 136 -0.10 -24.19 -23.86
CA SER A 136 -1.43 -24.80 -24.01
C SER A 136 -2.56 -23.85 -23.61
N GLU A 137 -3.81 -24.25 -23.88
CA GLU A 137 -5.00 -23.54 -23.39
C GLU A 137 -5.06 -23.46 -21.86
N ALA A 138 -4.73 -24.56 -21.16
CA ALA A 138 -4.75 -24.61 -19.70
C ALA A 138 -3.70 -23.65 -19.08
N TRP A 139 -2.56 -23.49 -19.75
CA TRP A 139 -1.55 -22.51 -19.38
C TRP A 139 -2.04 -21.07 -19.56
N ALA A 140 -2.69 -20.76 -20.69
CA ALA A 140 -3.29 -19.44 -20.89
C ALA A 140 -4.31 -19.13 -19.79
N THR A 141 -5.23 -20.04 -19.46
CA THR A 141 -6.21 -19.85 -18.39
C THR A 141 -5.55 -19.61 -17.03
N THR A 142 -4.54 -20.40 -16.69
CA THR A 142 -3.80 -20.25 -15.42
C THR A 142 -3.13 -18.87 -15.34
N LEU A 143 -2.43 -18.45 -16.42
CA LEU A 143 -1.80 -17.13 -16.47
C LEU A 143 -2.81 -15.98 -16.36
N ILE A 144 -4.00 -16.09 -16.97
CA ILE A 144 -5.06 -15.08 -16.83
C ILE A 144 -5.48 -14.94 -15.37
N ASN A 145 -5.66 -16.06 -14.66
CA ASN A 145 -6.03 -16.05 -13.25
C ASN A 145 -4.91 -15.48 -12.37
N CYS A 146 -3.66 -15.88 -12.61
CA CYS A 146 -2.49 -15.35 -11.93
C CYS A 146 -2.34 -13.83 -12.13
N ALA A 147 -2.46 -13.36 -13.38
CA ALA A 147 -2.40 -11.94 -13.72
C ALA A 147 -3.52 -11.14 -13.04
N THR A 148 -4.72 -11.70 -12.99
CA THR A 148 -5.89 -11.08 -12.33
C THR A 148 -5.72 -11.02 -10.82
N ALA A 149 -5.11 -12.05 -10.21
CA ALA A 149 -4.74 -12.03 -8.80
C ALA A 149 -3.67 -10.96 -8.51
N MET A 150 -2.63 -10.84 -9.34
CA MET A 150 -1.58 -9.82 -9.21
C MET A 150 -2.11 -8.40 -9.41
N ARG A 151 -3.02 -8.18 -10.38
CA ARG A 151 -3.68 -6.88 -10.59
C ARG A 151 -4.47 -6.49 -9.35
N ALA A 152 -5.27 -7.41 -8.81
CA ALA A 152 -6.06 -7.15 -7.61
C ALA A 152 -5.17 -6.82 -6.38
N ALA A 153 -3.98 -7.42 -6.31
CA ALA A 153 -2.96 -7.12 -5.30
C ALA A 153 -2.14 -5.84 -5.59
N LYS A 154 -2.44 -5.12 -6.69
CA LYS A 154 -1.74 -3.91 -7.16
C LYS A 154 -0.28 -4.13 -7.57
N HIS A 155 0.12 -5.38 -7.85
CA HIS A 155 1.40 -5.69 -8.48
C HIS A 155 1.27 -5.55 -9.99
N TYR A 156 1.14 -4.30 -10.44
CA TYR A 156 0.76 -3.98 -11.82
C TYR A 156 1.76 -4.43 -12.88
N ASP A 157 3.06 -4.32 -12.62
CA ASP A 157 4.10 -4.76 -13.55
C ASP A 157 4.04 -6.29 -13.77
N GLN A 158 3.93 -7.05 -12.68
CA GLN A 158 3.78 -8.51 -12.74
C GLN A 158 2.48 -8.92 -13.44
N ALA A 159 1.38 -8.23 -13.14
CA ALA A 159 0.09 -8.47 -13.80
C ALA A 159 0.18 -8.23 -15.31
N GLU A 160 0.82 -7.14 -15.73
CA GLU A 160 0.99 -6.80 -17.14
C GLU A 160 1.79 -7.87 -17.89
N ASP A 161 2.91 -8.31 -17.31
CA ASP A 161 3.76 -9.34 -17.90
C ASP A 161 3.01 -10.68 -18.04
N LEU A 162 2.28 -11.08 -17.00
CA LEU A 162 1.48 -12.30 -17.03
C LEU A 162 0.32 -12.20 -18.04
N TYR A 163 -0.37 -11.05 -18.13
CA TYR A 163 -1.43 -10.86 -19.13
C TYR A 163 -0.89 -10.86 -20.55
N LYS A 164 0.28 -10.27 -20.82
CA LYS A 164 0.92 -10.30 -22.15
C LYS A 164 1.32 -11.73 -22.54
N GLN A 165 1.86 -12.50 -21.61
CA GLN A 165 2.16 -13.92 -21.84
C GLN A 165 0.88 -14.73 -22.09
N ALA A 166 -0.16 -14.48 -21.30
CA ALA A 166 -1.47 -15.10 -21.50
C ALA A 166 -2.05 -14.76 -22.88
N LEU A 167 -1.94 -13.51 -23.32
CA LEU A 167 -2.47 -13.05 -24.61
C LEU A 167 -1.72 -13.70 -25.77
N ALA A 168 -0.39 -13.70 -25.73
CA ALA A 168 0.42 -14.37 -26.75
C ALA A 168 0.18 -15.88 -26.83
N CYS A 169 -0.22 -16.51 -25.72
CA CYS A 169 -0.63 -17.91 -25.67
C CYS A 169 -2.06 -18.10 -26.20
N ALA A 170 -3.00 -17.25 -25.77
CA ALA A 170 -4.39 -17.28 -26.17
C ALA A 170 -4.55 -17.07 -27.68
N GLU A 171 -3.87 -16.09 -28.28
CA GLU A 171 -3.93 -15.80 -29.71
C GLU A 171 -3.48 -16.97 -30.61
N LYS A 172 -2.63 -17.88 -30.08
CA LYS A 172 -2.16 -19.05 -30.81
C LYS A 172 -3.08 -20.26 -30.69
N ASN A 173 -3.79 -20.38 -29.57
CA ASN A 173 -4.50 -21.61 -29.21
C ASN A 173 -6.02 -21.46 -29.20
N PHE A 174 -6.54 -20.28 -28.89
CA PHE A 174 -7.97 -20.03 -28.88
C PHE A 174 -8.46 -19.71 -30.29
N ASP A 175 -9.72 -20.06 -30.56
CA ASP A 175 -10.38 -19.57 -31.76
C ASP A 175 -10.44 -18.02 -31.71
N PRO A 176 -10.23 -17.30 -32.82
CA PRO A 176 -10.32 -15.83 -32.85
C PRO A 176 -11.67 -15.26 -32.37
N LYS A 177 -12.72 -16.08 -32.29
CA LYS A 177 -14.04 -15.74 -31.76
C LYS A 177 -14.27 -16.25 -30.33
N ASP A 178 -13.26 -16.79 -29.67
CA ASP A 178 -13.37 -17.29 -28.31
C ASP A 178 -13.59 -16.12 -27.34
N ARG A 179 -14.68 -16.18 -26.56
CA ARG A 179 -15.02 -15.14 -25.58
C ARG A 179 -13.99 -14.99 -24.47
N ARG A 180 -13.17 -16.02 -24.20
CA ARG A 180 -12.05 -15.94 -23.25
C ARG A 180 -11.01 -14.90 -23.69
N LEU A 181 -10.82 -14.73 -25.01
CA LEU A 181 -9.95 -13.69 -25.55
C LEU A 181 -10.52 -12.28 -25.28
N ALA A 182 -11.83 -12.09 -25.43
CA ALA A 182 -12.49 -10.84 -25.07
C ALA A 182 -12.37 -10.52 -23.57
N ALA A 183 -12.53 -11.51 -22.70
CA ALA A 183 -12.36 -11.35 -21.26
C ALA A 183 -10.92 -10.95 -20.88
N LEU A 184 -9.92 -11.50 -21.56
CA LEU A 184 -8.52 -11.12 -21.39
C LEU A 184 -8.25 -9.67 -21.80
N HIS A 185 -8.72 -9.24 -22.97
CA HIS A 185 -8.62 -7.84 -23.39
C HIS A 185 -9.33 -6.89 -22.42
N ASN A 186 -10.52 -7.25 -21.93
CA ASN A 186 -11.22 -6.47 -20.90
C ASN A 186 -10.38 -6.36 -19.61
N ASN A 187 -9.76 -7.44 -19.16
CA ASN A 187 -8.88 -7.43 -17.99
C ASN A 187 -7.62 -6.57 -18.17
N LEU A 188 -7.00 -6.59 -19.36
CA LEU A 188 -5.90 -5.70 -19.72
C LEU A 188 -6.36 -4.23 -19.73
N SER A 189 -7.57 -3.95 -20.21
CA SER A 189 -8.12 -2.59 -20.17
C SER A 189 -8.31 -2.06 -18.74
N MET A 190 -8.73 -2.92 -17.81
CA MET A 190 -8.83 -2.55 -16.39
C MET A 190 -7.46 -2.23 -15.81
N LEU A 191 -6.45 -3.06 -16.09
CA LEU A 191 -5.06 -2.81 -15.68
C LEU A 191 -4.56 -1.45 -16.21
N TYR A 192 -4.76 -1.17 -17.51
CA TYR A 192 -4.35 0.09 -18.10
C TYR A 192 -5.13 1.28 -17.54
N SER A 193 -6.42 1.12 -17.24
CA SER A 193 -7.23 2.18 -16.60
C SER A 193 -6.74 2.49 -15.18
N GLU A 194 -6.44 1.46 -14.38
CA GLU A 194 -5.92 1.59 -13.00
C GLU A 194 -4.50 2.20 -12.94
N THR A 195 -3.76 2.14 -14.04
CA THR A 195 -2.40 2.68 -14.18
C THR A 195 -2.34 3.95 -15.04
N ASP A 196 -3.47 4.62 -15.24
CA ASP A 196 -3.63 5.89 -15.95
C ASP A 196 -3.17 5.86 -17.44
N ARG A 197 -3.25 4.69 -18.06
CA ARG A 197 -2.90 4.44 -19.48
C ARG A 197 -4.17 4.32 -20.34
N ILE A 198 -5.00 5.36 -20.29
CA ILE A 198 -6.39 5.36 -20.78
C ILE A 198 -6.50 5.03 -22.27
N HIS A 199 -5.60 5.57 -23.09
CA HIS A 199 -5.57 5.25 -24.52
C HIS A 199 -5.30 3.75 -24.78
N GLN A 200 -4.45 3.10 -23.99
CA GLN A 200 -4.23 1.65 -24.12
C GLN A 200 -5.46 0.87 -23.68
N ALA A 201 -6.14 1.31 -22.60
CA ALA A 201 -7.39 0.71 -22.17
C ALA A 201 -8.47 0.77 -23.27
N GLU A 202 -8.56 1.90 -23.99
CA GLU A 202 -9.48 2.03 -25.13
C GLU A 202 -9.18 1.00 -26.23
N LEU A 203 -7.91 0.85 -26.61
CA LEU A 203 -7.50 -0.11 -27.65
C LEU A 203 -7.88 -1.54 -27.25
N GLU A 204 -7.61 -1.94 -26.01
CA GLU A 204 -7.97 -3.26 -25.51
C GLU A 204 -9.49 -3.48 -25.49
N LEU A 205 -10.28 -2.50 -25.07
CA LEU A 205 -11.75 -2.62 -25.09
C LEU A 205 -12.33 -2.69 -26.50
N ARG A 206 -11.70 -2.03 -27.49
CA ARG A 206 -12.09 -2.17 -28.89
C ARG A 206 -11.84 -3.57 -29.42
N GLU A 207 -10.71 -4.18 -29.07
CA GLU A 207 -10.45 -5.58 -29.43
C GLU A 207 -11.41 -6.54 -28.71
N ALA A 208 -11.67 -6.32 -27.41
CA ALA A 208 -12.66 -7.10 -26.67
C ALA A 208 -14.05 -7.04 -27.35
N LEU A 209 -14.49 -5.83 -27.72
CA LEU A 209 -15.74 -5.60 -28.43
C LEU A 209 -15.78 -6.30 -29.80
N ARG A 210 -14.70 -6.21 -30.58
CA ARG A 210 -14.59 -6.88 -31.88
C ARG A 210 -14.73 -8.40 -31.75
N VAL A 211 -14.05 -8.99 -30.76
CA VAL A 211 -14.12 -10.43 -30.51
C VAL A 211 -15.54 -10.83 -30.12
N ILE A 212 -16.15 -10.14 -29.14
CA ILE A 212 -17.47 -10.52 -28.64
C ILE A 212 -18.57 -10.36 -29.69
N GLU A 213 -18.53 -9.28 -30.49
CA GLU A 213 -19.44 -9.07 -31.63
C GLU A 213 -19.31 -10.19 -32.66
N SER A 214 -18.06 -10.58 -33.00
CA SER A 214 -17.81 -11.63 -33.98
C SER A 214 -18.19 -13.04 -33.51
N SER A 215 -18.21 -13.24 -32.19
CA SER A 215 -18.61 -14.49 -31.51
C SER A 215 -20.12 -14.63 -31.38
N SER A 216 -20.84 -13.51 -31.34
CA SER A 216 -22.26 -13.48 -31.07
C SER A 216 -23.09 -13.91 -32.28
N VAL A 217 -24.15 -14.68 -32.02
CA VAL A 217 -25.14 -15.05 -33.04
C VAL A 217 -26.08 -13.87 -33.35
N ASN A 218 -26.32 -13.00 -32.36
CA ASN A 218 -27.12 -11.80 -32.51
C ASN A 218 -26.52 -10.65 -31.67
N PRO A 219 -25.53 -9.92 -32.21
CA PRO A 219 -24.84 -8.86 -31.48
C PRO A 219 -25.77 -7.76 -30.94
N ASP A 220 -26.87 -7.48 -31.63
CA ASP A 220 -27.83 -6.45 -31.23
C ASP A 220 -28.72 -6.85 -30.03
N ALA A 221 -28.59 -8.07 -29.51
CA ALA A 221 -29.31 -8.54 -28.32
C ALA A 221 -28.41 -9.25 -27.29
N ASP A 222 -27.09 -9.19 -27.47
CA ASP A 222 -26.14 -9.93 -26.64
C ASP A 222 -25.67 -9.11 -25.43
N ILE A 223 -25.84 -9.69 -24.24
CA ILE A 223 -25.48 -9.07 -22.97
C ILE A 223 -23.99 -8.73 -22.86
N ASP A 224 -23.11 -9.56 -23.44
CA ASP A 224 -21.67 -9.35 -23.37
C ASP A 224 -21.22 -8.23 -24.31
N VAL A 225 -21.91 -8.07 -25.45
CA VAL A 225 -21.72 -6.94 -26.38
C VAL A 225 -22.16 -5.64 -25.72
N ALA A 226 -23.33 -5.64 -25.07
CA ALA A 226 -23.83 -4.47 -24.32
C ALA A 226 -22.89 -4.05 -23.17
N SER A 227 -22.38 -5.03 -22.42
CA SER A 227 -21.43 -4.79 -21.32
C SER A 227 -20.11 -4.22 -21.83
N SER A 228 -19.61 -4.73 -22.96
CA SER A 228 -18.38 -4.24 -23.61
C SER A 228 -18.54 -2.79 -24.12
N HIS A 229 -19.68 -2.45 -24.70
CA HIS A 229 -20.00 -1.07 -25.06
C HIS A 229 -20.08 -0.14 -23.84
N THR A 230 -20.65 -0.61 -22.72
CA THR A 230 -20.71 0.16 -21.47
C THR A 230 -19.31 0.47 -20.95
N ASN A 231 -18.41 -0.51 -20.91
CA ASN A 231 -17.04 -0.32 -20.46
C ASN A 231 -16.27 0.66 -21.39
N LEU A 232 -16.41 0.50 -22.71
CA LEU A 232 -15.79 1.40 -23.68
C LEU A 232 -16.31 2.83 -23.55
N ALA A 233 -17.60 3.02 -23.28
CA ALA A 233 -18.17 4.34 -23.05
C ALA A 233 -17.53 5.04 -21.83
N LEU A 234 -17.33 4.31 -20.73
CA LEU A 234 -16.71 4.87 -19.51
C LEU A 234 -15.24 5.24 -19.73
N VAL A 235 -14.48 4.43 -20.47
CA VAL A 235 -13.08 4.75 -20.81
C VAL A 235 -12.99 5.96 -21.75
N LEU A 236 -13.86 6.04 -22.76
CA LEU A 236 -13.93 7.20 -23.66
C LEU A 236 -14.33 8.48 -22.90
N LEU A 237 -15.21 8.36 -21.90
CA LEU A 237 -15.56 9.47 -21.01
C LEU A 237 -14.34 9.95 -20.21
N GLN A 238 -13.54 9.03 -19.65
CA GLN A 238 -12.31 9.36 -18.91
C GLN A 238 -11.27 10.08 -19.80
N GLU A 239 -11.22 9.74 -21.08
CA GLU A 239 -10.37 10.42 -22.07
C GLU A 239 -10.96 11.75 -22.59
N GLY A 240 -12.19 12.09 -22.22
CA GLY A 240 -12.90 13.29 -22.66
C GLY A 240 -13.51 13.18 -24.08
N LYS A 241 -13.55 11.99 -24.68
CA LYS A 241 -14.17 11.72 -26.00
C LYS A 241 -15.69 11.58 -25.87
N LEU A 242 -16.37 12.67 -25.52
CA LEU A 242 -17.79 12.68 -25.13
C LEU A 242 -18.73 12.11 -26.20
N GLU A 243 -18.56 12.48 -27.47
CA GLU A 243 -19.42 12.00 -28.57
C GLU A 243 -19.35 10.47 -28.73
N GLY A 244 -18.13 9.91 -28.67
CA GLY A 244 -17.92 8.47 -28.75
C GLY A 244 -18.46 7.76 -27.50
N ALA A 245 -18.20 8.31 -26.31
CA ALA A 245 -18.74 7.78 -25.06
C ALA A 245 -20.26 7.70 -25.09
N ASP A 246 -20.90 8.73 -25.61
CA ASP A 246 -22.35 8.79 -25.71
C ASP A 246 -22.93 7.76 -26.67
N TRP A 247 -22.32 7.66 -27.86
CA TRP A 247 -22.74 6.70 -28.86
C TRP A 247 -22.68 5.27 -28.29
N HIS A 248 -21.58 4.92 -27.64
CA HIS A 248 -21.39 3.58 -27.05
C HIS A 248 -22.33 3.33 -25.87
N ALA A 249 -22.53 4.30 -24.97
CA ALA A 249 -23.46 4.16 -23.85
C ALA A 249 -24.92 4.01 -24.33
N SER A 250 -25.31 4.79 -25.34
CA SER A 250 -26.64 4.71 -25.96
C SER A 250 -26.85 3.37 -26.68
N LYS A 251 -25.83 2.90 -27.41
CA LYS A 251 -25.87 1.60 -28.09
C LYS A 251 -26.00 0.43 -27.11
N ALA A 252 -25.31 0.48 -25.97
CA ALA A 252 -25.47 -0.53 -24.92
C ALA A 252 -26.93 -0.64 -24.44
N LEU A 253 -27.60 0.48 -24.18
CA LEU A 253 -29.01 0.47 -23.75
C LEU A 253 -29.96 -0.05 -24.84
N GLU A 254 -29.71 0.26 -26.12
CA GLU A 254 -30.47 -0.30 -27.24
C GLU A 254 -30.38 -1.82 -27.29
N ILE A 255 -29.18 -2.38 -27.06
CA ILE A 255 -28.95 -3.82 -27.04
C ILE A 255 -29.67 -4.48 -25.86
N TYR A 256 -29.58 -3.89 -24.66
CA TYR A 256 -30.33 -4.41 -23.49
C TYR A 256 -31.84 -4.38 -23.73
N ALA A 257 -32.38 -3.33 -24.35
CA ALA A 257 -33.80 -3.24 -24.68
C ALA A 257 -34.21 -4.30 -25.72
N THR A 258 -33.41 -4.47 -26.77
CA THR A 258 -33.65 -5.45 -27.84
C THR A 258 -33.58 -6.89 -27.32
N GLY A 259 -32.69 -7.17 -26.37
CA GLY A 259 -32.58 -8.46 -25.69
C GLY A 259 -33.61 -8.69 -24.58
N HIS A 260 -34.46 -7.71 -24.27
CA HIS A 260 -35.38 -7.74 -23.13
C HIS A 260 -34.70 -7.97 -21.77
N LEU A 261 -33.52 -7.36 -21.58
CA LEU A 261 -32.63 -7.53 -20.42
C LEU A 261 -32.68 -6.33 -19.45
N GLU A 262 -33.78 -5.58 -19.45
CA GLU A 262 -33.95 -4.30 -18.73
C GLU A 262 -34.10 -4.44 -17.21
N HIS A 263 -34.23 -5.68 -16.70
CA HIS A 263 -34.30 -5.99 -15.26
C HIS A 263 -32.99 -6.58 -14.72
N SER A 264 -31.87 -6.39 -15.43
CA SER A 264 -30.56 -6.89 -15.02
C SER A 264 -29.74 -5.81 -14.33
N ALA A 265 -28.86 -6.24 -13.43
CA ALA A 265 -27.86 -5.38 -12.81
C ALA A 265 -26.92 -4.68 -13.80
N HIS A 266 -26.60 -5.37 -14.89
CA HIS A 266 -25.76 -4.83 -15.95
C HIS A 266 -26.47 -3.68 -16.69
N TYR A 267 -27.79 -3.79 -16.88
CA TYR A 267 -28.60 -2.69 -17.43
C TYR A 267 -28.61 -1.46 -16.50
N ALA A 268 -28.72 -1.65 -15.19
CA ALA A 268 -28.61 -0.55 -14.23
C ALA A 268 -27.26 0.18 -14.33
N SER A 269 -26.17 -0.56 -14.50
CA SER A 269 -24.82 0.00 -14.68
C SER A 269 -24.70 0.77 -16.00
N ALA A 270 -25.28 0.26 -17.09
CA ALA A 270 -25.32 0.95 -18.37
C ALA A 270 -26.14 2.26 -18.30
N LEU A 271 -27.26 2.28 -17.58
CA LEU A 271 -28.04 3.49 -17.33
C LEU A 271 -27.23 4.54 -16.56
N ALA A 272 -26.51 4.12 -15.51
CA ALA A 272 -25.64 5.01 -14.76
C ALA A 272 -24.47 5.52 -15.61
N GLY A 273 -23.91 4.67 -16.48
CA GLY A 273 -22.86 5.06 -17.43
C GLY A 273 -23.33 6.13 -18.41
N LEU A 274 -24.50 5.95 -19.04
CA LEU A 274 -25.08 6.99 -19.91
C LEU A 274 -25.37 8.28 -19.14
N ALA A 275 -25.88 8.18 -17.91
CA ALA A 275 -26.13 9.34 -17.06
C ALA A 275 -24.84 10.14 -16.77
N GLN A 276 -23.72 9.46 -16.52
CA GLN A 276 -22.41 10.10 -16.34
C GLN A 276 -21.94 10.81 -17.62
N VAL A 277 -22.12 10.19 -18.78
CA VAL A 277 -21.79 10.82 -20.07
C VAL A 277 -22.64 12.08 -20.28
N ARG A 278 -23.96 11.99 -20.09
CA ARG A 278 -24.86 13.16 -20.20
C ARG A 278 -24.53 14.26 -19.21
N TYR A 279 -24.12 13.90 -18.00
CA TYR A 279 -23.67 14.87 -17.00
C TYR A 279 -22.40 15.61 -17.48
N ALA A 280 -21.44 14.90 -18.05
CA ALA A 280 -20.21 15.49 -18.60
C ALA A 280 -20.47 16.36 -19.84
N GLU A 281 -21.49 16.06 -20.63
CA GLU A 281 -21.98 16.90 -21.73
C GLU A 281 -22.79 18.13 -21.27
N HIS A 282 -22.92 18.34 -19.95
CA HIS A 282 -23.77 19.38 -19.34
C HIS A 282 -25.27 19.24 -19.64
N ARG A 283 -25.72 18.04 -20.02
CA ARG A 283 -27.13 17.68 -20.22
C ARG A 283 -27.71 17.13 -18.91
N TYR A 284 -27.71 17.98 -17.88
CA TYR A 284 -28.02 17.55 -16.51
C TYR A 284 -29.45 17.02 -16.35
N ALA A 285 -30.43 17.55 -17.09
CA ALA A 285 -31.80 17.05 -17.05
C ALA A 285 -31.91 15.58 -17.51
N ASP A 286 -31.20 15.22 -18.58
CA ASP A 286 -31.16 13.86 -19.09
C ASP A 286 -30.42 12.93 -18.12
N ALA A 287 -29.29 13.40 -17.56
CA ALA A 287 -28.55 12.66 -16.54
C ALA A 287 -29.42 12.31 -15.33
N VAL A 288 -30.24 13.26 -14.87
CA VAL A 288 -31.21 13.06 -13.78
C VAL A 288 -32.21 11.95 -14.11
N GLU A 289 -32.75 11.92 -15.33
CA GLU A 289 -33.68 10.86 -15.75
C GLU A 289 -33.01 9.49 -15.70
N TYR A 290 -31.83 9.35 -16.29
CA TYR A 290 -31.12 8.08 -16.36
C TYR A 290 -30.63 7.59 -15.00
N TYR A 291 -30.16 8.47 -14.11
CA TYR A 291 -29.81 8.08 -12.74
C TYR A 291 -31.03 7.61 -11.94
N ARG A 292 -32.20 8.26 -12.10
CA ARG A 292 -33.44 7.78 -11.46
C ARG A 292 -33.86 6.40 -11.94
N ARG A 293 -33.77 6.16 -13.25
CA ARG A 293 -34.05 4.84 -13.83
C ARG A 293 -33.05 3.79 -13.34
N SER A 294 -31.76 4.13 -13.30
CA SER A 294 -30.72 3.25 -12.77
C SER A 294 -31.02 2.87 -11.31
N LEU A 295 -31.34 3.85 -10.45
CA LEU A 295 -31.72 3.60 -9.05
C LEU A 295 -32.91 2.66 -8.91
N ALA A 296 -33.95 2.81 -9.74
CA ALA A 296 -35.12 1.94 -9.69
C ALA A 296 -34.74 0.48 -9.99
N VAL A 297 -33.87 0.25 -10.98
CA VAL A 297 -33.39 -1.11 -11.32
C VAL A 297 -32.45 -1.64 -10.24
N ILE A 298 -31.57 -0.81 -9.67
CA ILE A 298 -30.71 -1.22 -8.54
C ILE A 298 -31.54 -1.63 -7.34
N GLU A 299 -32.58 -0.86 -7.01
CA GLU A 299 -33.51 -1.19 -5.93
C GLU A 299 -34.23 -2.52 -6.16
N GLU A 300 -34.65 -2.78 -7.41
CA GLU A 300 -35.26 -4.06 -7.80
C GLU A 300 -34.29 -5.24 -7.66
N CYS A 301 -33.05 -5.11 -8.16
CA CYS A 301 -32.09 -6.21 -8.20
C CYS A 301 -31.38 -6.46 -6.86
N TYR A 302 -31.04 -5.39 -6.14
CA TYR A 302 -30.11 -5.42 -5.01
C TYR A 302 -30.67 -4.78 -3.73
N GLY A 303 -31.79 -4.08 -3.82
CA GLY A 303 -32.31 -3.27 -2.72
C GLY A 303 -31.55 -1.96 -2.51
N THR A 304 -32.02 -1.18 -1.54
CA THR A 304 -31.53 0.18 -1.26
C THR A 304 -30.30 0.23 -0.35
N ASP A 305 -29.96 -0.87 0.33
CA ASP A 305 -28.79 -0.96 1.22
C ASP A 305 -27.53 -1.50 0.51
N THR A 306 -27.27 -0.96 -0.68
CA THR A 306 -26.09 -1.30 -1.46
C THR A 306 -25.35 -0.05 -1.91
N ASP A 307 -24.06 -0.17 -2.17
CA ASP A 307 -23.25 0.94 -2.67
C ASP A 307 -23.67 1.43 -4.04
N TYR A 308 -24.06 0.51 -4.92
CA TYR A 308 -24.58 0.87 -6.22
C TYR A 308 -25.74 1.85 -6.09
N TYR A 309 -26.64 1.62 -5.11
CA TYR A 309 -27.76 2.52 -4.83
C TYR A 309 -27.24 3.87 -4.30
N ARG A 310 -26.35 3.87 -3.31
CA ARG A 310 -25.83 5.12 -2.70
C ARG A 310 -25.03 5.98 -3.66
N ILE A 311 -24.14 5.39 -4.45
CA ILE A 311 -23.30 6.10 -5.43
C ILE A 311 -24.19 6.70 -6.51
N THR A 312 -25.11 5.90 -7.08
CA THR A 312 -26.05 6.38 -8.10
C THR A 312 -26.97 7.47 -7.53
N LYS A 313 -27.34 7.40 -6.26
CA LYS A 313 -28.14 8.44 -5.57
C LYS A 313 -27.35 9.72 -5.35
N SER A 314 -26.10 9.64 -4.90
CA SER A 314 -25.22 10.80 -4.80
C SER A 314 -25.02 11.47 -6.16
N ASN A 315 -24.80 10.70 -7.22
CA ASN A 315 -24.65 11.23 -8.58
C ASN A 315 -25.95 11.86 -9.10
N LEU A 316 -27.10 11.26 -8.78
CA LEU A 316 -28.42 11.85 -9.03
C LEU A 316 -28.55 13.21 -8.33
N ASP A 317 -28.23 13.29 -7.05
CA ASP A 317 -28.36 14.52 -6.26
C ASP A 317 -27.47 15.64 -6.83
N GLN A 318 -26.25 15.30 -7.28
CA GLN A 318 -25.36 16.22 -7.97
C GLN A 318 -25.95 16.68 -9.31
N ALA A 319 -26.50 15.76 -10.12
CA ALA A 319 -27.14 16.09 -11.38
C ALA A 319 -28.39 16.98 -11.18
N GLU A 320 -29.20 16.72 -10.16
CA GLU A 320 -30.36 17.53 -9.78
C GLU A 320 -29.95 18.95 -9.37
N ALA A 321 -28.88 19.07 -8.57
CA ALA A 321 -28.35 20.37 -8.16
C ALA A 321 -27.86 21.21 -9.35
N GLN A 322 -27.18 20.59 -10.33
CA GLN A 322 -26.72 21.29 -11.53
C GLN A 322 -27.86 21.64 -12.48
N ALA A 323 -28.83 20.73 -12.68
CA ALA A 323 -30.03 20.99 -13.46
C ALA A 323 -30.83 22.18 -12.88
N GLY A 324 -30.95 22.26 -11.55
CA GLY A 324 -31.59 23.39 -10.86
C GLY A 324 -30.87 24.73 -11.08
N LYS A 325 -29.53 24.73 -11.10
CA LYS A 325 -28.74 25.94 -11.41
C LYS A 325 -28.90 26.37 -12.86
N GLN A 326 -28.92 25.44 -13.80
CA GLN A 326 -29.12 25.73 -15.22
C GLN A 326 -30.51 26.31 -15.49
N ALA A 327 -31.56 25.72 -14.91
CA ALA A 327 -32.92 26.27 -14.98
C ALA A 327 -33.06 27.64 -14.28
N GLY A 328 -32.32 27.87 -13.20
CA GLY A 328 -32.23 29.17 -12.52
C GLY A 328 -31.54 30.25 -13.35
N ALA A 329 -30.53 29.89 -14.14
CA ALA A 329 -29.85 30.81 -15.06
C ALA A 329 -30.74 31.20 -16.25
N ASP A 330 -31.46 30.25 -16.83
CA ASP A 330 -32.39 30.49 -17.95
C ASP A 330 -33.62 31.33 -17.54
N THR A 331 -34.00 31.30 -16.26
CA THR A 331 -35.11 32.13 -15.72
C THR A 331 -34.68 33.54 -15.32
N THR A 332 -33.39 33.79 -15.09
CA THR A 332 -32.87 35.15 -14.84
C THR A 332 -32.68 36.00 -16.09
N ASP A 333 -32.72 35.40 -17.29
CA ASP A 333 -32.67 36.12 -18.58
C ASP A 333 -34.06 36.47 -19.15
N THR A 334 -35.14 36.20 -18.39
CA THR A 334 -36.52 36.47 -18.82
C THR A 334 -37.30 37.35 -17.85
N GLY A 335 -36.88 38.61 -17.72
CA GLY A 335 -37.82 39.71 -17.40
C GLY A 335 -37.23 40.94 -16.73
N VAL A 336 -37.62 42.19 -17.02
CA VAL A 336 -38.52 42.83 -17.99
C VAL A 336 -38.19 44.35 -17.92
N ALA A 337 -38.19 45.08 -19.04
CA ALA A 337 -38.64 46.49 -19.05
C ALA A 337 -39.05 46.97 -20.45
N THR A 338 -40.35 47.16 -20.63
CA THR A 338 -40.99 47.75 -21.80
C THR A 338 -40.82 49.28 -21.84
N LYS A 339 -40.60 49.85 -23.03
CA LYS A 339 -41.24 51.10 -23.49
C LYS A 339 -41.13 51.28 -25.03
N PRO A 340 -42.09 51.94 -25.69
CA PRO A 340 -42.27 51.87 -27.13
C PRO A 340 -41.74 53.08 -27.93
N ALA A 341 -41.61 52.85 -29.24
CA ALA A 341 -41.62 53.78 -30.39
C ALA A 341 -40.30 54.28 -30.99
N ASP A 342 -40.32 54.23 -32.33
CA ASP A 342 -39.55 54.92 -33.38
C ASP A 342 -38.16 54.39 -33.83
N ALA A 343 -38.15 53.95 -35.10
CA ALA A 343 -37.00 53.94 -36.02
C ALA A 343 -36.80 55.37 -36.62
N PRO A 344 -35.75 55.71 -37.41
CA PRO A 344 -34.67 54.88 -37.99
C PRO A 344 -33.22 55.45 -37.84
N GLU A 345 -32.24 54.63 -38.27
CA GLU A 345 -30.88 54.85 -38.89
C GLU A 345 -30.26 56.27 -39.09
N PRO A 346 -28.99 56.47 -39.55
CA PRO A 346 -27.86 55.55 -39.89
C PRO A 346 -26.42 56.06 -39.50
N SER A 347 -25.38 55.34 -39.98
CA SER A 347 -23.99 55.77 -40.32
C SER A 347 -23.03 56.04 -39.14
N ASP A 348 -21.74 55.73 -39.16
CA ASP A 348 -20.76 55.77 -40.25
C ASP A 348 -19.50 54.96 -39.85
N ALA A 349 -18.92 54.22 -40.81
CA ALA A 349 -17.52 54.37 -41.28
C ALA A 349 -16.37 54.02 -40.29
N THR A 350 -15.25 53.37 -40.64
CA THR A 350 -14.56 52.97 -41.88
C THR A 350 -13.33 52.18 -41.38
N GLU A 351 -13.08 50.97 -41.88
CA GLU A 351 -12.07 50.61 -42.89
C GLU A 351 -10.66 50.25 -42.41
N ASN A 352 -10.15 49.23 -43.14
CA ASN A 352 -8.77 48.81 -43.39
C ASN A 352 -8.20 47.74 -42.45
N GLY A 353 -7.72 46.58 -42.92
CA GLY A 353 -7.51 46.11 -44.28
C GLY A 353 -6.84 44.72 -44.28
N ARG A 354 -7.38 43.84 -45.11
CA ARG A 354 -7.03 42.46 -45.56
C ARG A 354 -5.61 42.30 -46.19
N PRO A 355 -5.20 41.16 -46.81
CA PRO A 355 -5.83 39.80 -46.98
C PRO A 355 -4.87 38.56 -46.88
N ASP A 356 -5.47 37.36 -47.00
CA ASP A 356 -5.10 36.09 -47.72
C ASP A 356 -3.65 35.55 -47.69
N ASP A 357 -3.34 34.24 -47.76
CA ASP A 357 -3.89 33.11 -48.53
C ASP A 357 -3.53 31.75 -47.84
N GLY A 358 -4.21 30.65 -48.22
CA GLY A 358 -4.11 29.30 -47.64
C GLY A 358 -2.88 28.43 -47.99
N PRO A 359 -3.05 27.13 -48.30
CA PRO A 359 -3.00 26.02 -47.34
C PRO A 359 -1.88 24.97 -47.61
N GLU A 360 -1.86 23.91 -46.79
CA GLU A 360 -1.14 22.61 -46.95
C GLU A 360 0.35 22.52 -46.54
N THR A 361 0.67 21.63 -45.60
CA THR A 361 1.37 20.33 -45.84
C THR A 361 1.97 19.77 -44.55
N ALA A 362 1.86 18.45 -44.39
CA ALA A 362 2.50 17.65 -43.36
C ALA A 362 4.03 17.56 -43.58
N ALA A 363 4.80 17.53 -42.49
CA ALA A 363 6.13 16.92 -42.47
C ALA A 363 6.57 16.56 -41.05
N ASP A 364 6.97 15.31 -40.90
CA ASP A 364 7.75 14.70 -39.84
C ASP A 364 8.85 15.61 -39.26
N SER A 365 9.03 15.55 -37.94
CA SER A 365 10.37 15.51 -37.37
C SER A 365 10.39 14.72 -36.06
N ALA A 366 10.88 13.48 -36.19
CA ALA A 366 11.31 12.64 -35.09
C ALA A 366 12.48 13.31 -34.36
N SER A 367 12.32 13.50 -33.05
CA SER A 367 13.41 13.78 -32.11
C SER A 367 13.59 12.54 -31.23
N ALA A 368 14.47 11.64 -31.68
CA ALA A 368 14.93 10.51 -30.90
C ALA A 368 15.76 11.00 -29.70
N THR A 369 15.21 10.89 -28.49
CA THR A 369 15.99 11.00 -27.26
C THR A 369 16.41 9.59 -26.85
N THR A 370 17.70 9.31 -27.00
CA THR A 370 18.35 8.05 -26.67
C THR A 370 18.31 7.87 -25.15
N GLN A 371 17.43 7.02 -24.62
CA GLN A 371 17.52 6.56 -23.24
C GLN A 371 18.72 5.62 -23.14
N THR A 372 19.80 6.12 -22.55
CA THR A 372 20.90 5.29 -22.06
C THR A 372 20.38 4.36 -20.98
N ALA A 373 20.52 3.05 -21.21
CA ALA A 373 20.25 1.99 -20.25
C ALA A 373 20.94 2.30 -18.91
N ALA A 374 20.16 2.54 -17.87
CA ALA A 374 20.65 2.65 -16.51
C ALA A 374 21.11 1.25 -16.05
N THR A 375 22.42 1.10 -15.89
CA THR A 375 23.03 -0.07 -15.25
C THR A 375 22.51 -0.17 -13.81
N SER A 376 21.86 -1.29 -13.48
CA SER A 376 21.39 -1.61 -12.14
C SER A 376 22.57 -1.58 -11.15
N SER A 377 22.56 -0.59 -10.26
CA SER A 377 23.53 -0.51 -9.17
C SER A 377 23.20 -1.59 -8.12
N PRO A 378 24.19 -2.30 -7.57
CA PRO A 378 23.94 -3.40 -6.64
C PRO A 378 23.19 -2.94 -5.39
N ALA A 379 22.34 -3.82 -4.84
CA ALA A 379 21.54 -3.59 -3.62
C ALA A 379 22.42 -3.49 -2.36
N VAL A 380 23.20 -2.42 -2.23
CA VAL A 380 24.03 -2.13 -1.07
C VAL A 380 23.29 -1.18 -0.14
N SER A 381 23.12 -1.55 1.13
CA SER A 381 22.51 -0.65 2.10
C SER A 381 23.40 0.56 2.39
N GLY A 382 22.80 1.71 2.70
CA GLY A 382 23.52 2.96 2.93
C GLY A 382 24.52 2.86 4.10
N LEU A 383 24.20 2.11 5.16
CA LEU A 383 25.15 1.81 6.24
C LEU A 383 26.38 1.01 5.77
N LYS A 384 26.17 -0.02 4.94
CA LYS A 384 27.28 -0.81 4.38
C LYS A 384 28.15 0.04 3.45
N LEU A 385 27.53 0.91 2.64
CA LEU A 385 28.24 1.85 1.78
C LEU A 385 29.07 2.85 2.60
N ALA A 386 28.48 3.46 3.62
CA ALA A 386 29.14 4.39 4.53
C ALA A 386 30.33 3.75 5.27
N ARG A 387 30.15 2.54 5.79
CA ARG A 387 31.20 1.75 6.43
C ARG A 387 32.36 1.48 5.48
N ALA A 388 32.08 1.01 4.26
CA ALA A 388 33.11 0.76 3.25
C ALA A 388 33.86 2.05 2.87
N TYR A 389 33.13 3.15 2.69
CA TYR A 389 33.72 4.46 2.38
C TYR A 389 34.62 4.98 3.52
N TRP A 390 34.19 4.82 4.78
CA TRP A 390 35.05 5.09 5.93
C TRP A 390 36.31 4.21 5.94
N GLU A 391 36.18 2.91 5.74
CA GLU A 391 37.30 1.98 5.88
C GLU A 391 38.37 2.13 4.79
N GLU A 392 37.96 2.45 3.57
CA GLU A 392 38.81 2.57 2.38
C GLU A 392 39.31 4.00 2.10
N ILE A 393 38.52 5.02 2.45
CA ILE A 393 38.81 6.41 2.11
C ILE A 393 39.06 7.24 3.37
N GLY A 394 38.09 7.28 4.29
CA GLY A 394 38.15 8.14 5.48
C GLY A 394 39.29 7.79 6.44
N ARG A 395 39.38 6.51 6.83
CA ARG A 395 40.37 6.04 7.80
C ARG A 395 41.82 6.19 7.30
N PRO A 396 42.16 5.88 6.03
CA PRO A 396 43.48 6.22 5.49
C PRO A 396 43.77 7.71 5.47
N MET A 397 42.79 8.58 5.16
CA MET A 397 42.97 10.03 5.19
C MET A 397 43.34 10.51 6.61
N ILE A 398 42.62 10.05 7.64
CA ILE A 398 42.93 10.38 9.03
C ILE A 398 44.35 9.92 9.41
N ARG A 399 44.72 8.67 9.08
CA ARG A 399 46.06 8.15 9.41
C ARG A 399 47.19 8.92 8.74
N ALA A 400 46.98 9.41 7.52
CA ALA A 400 48.00 10.12 6.76
C ALA A 400 48.15 11.58 7.20
N LYS A 401 47.04 12.27 7.44
CA LYS A 401 47.04 13.74 7.69
C LYS A 401 46.95 14.10 9.17
N TYR A 402 46.39 13.23 10.01
CA TYR A 402 46.11 13.47 11.44
C TYR A 402 46.51 12.27 12.32
N PRO A 403 47.74 11.73 12.21
CA PRO A 403 48.15 10.52 12.92
C PRO A 403 48.04 10.67 14.45
N GLU A 404 48.28 11.86 15.00
CA GLU A 404 48.17 12.15 16.43
C GLU A 404 46.72 12.20 16.95
N TYR A 405 45.73 12.40 16.07
CA TYR A 405 44.30 12.42 16.41
C TYR A 405 43.57 11.13 16.03
N ALA A 406 44.23 10.18 15.36
CA ALA A 406 43.61 8.93 14.93
C ALA A 406 43.02 8.09 16.08
N GLY A 407 43.58 8.22 17.29
CA GLY A 407 43.07 7.60 18.52
C GLY A 407 42.05 8.44 19.28
N ARG A 408 41.62 9.58 18.74
CA ARG A 408 40.74 10.56 19.41
C ARG A 408 39.46 10.87 18.64
N ILE A 409 39.44 10.64 17.33
CA ILE A 409 38.29 10.91 16.46
C ILE A 409 37.37 9.69 16.42
N ALA A 410 36.07 9.90 16.69
CA ALA A 410 35.04 8.90 16.45
C ALA A 410 34.50 9.03 15.02
N ALA A 411 34.11 7.92 14.40
CA ALA A 411 33.57 7.86 13.05
C ALA A 411 32.38 6.90 12.98
N GLY A 412 31.36 7.23 12.18
CA GLY A 412 30.13 6.45 12.08
C GLY A 412 29.09 7.07 11.17
N LEU A 413 27.88 6.54 11.19
CA LEU A 413 26.71 7.13 10.53
C LEU A 413 25.52 7.04 11.50
N VAL A 414 25.06 8.20 11.97
CA VAL A 414 23.96 8.37 12.94
C VAL A 414 23.18 9.62 12.54
N GLY A 415 21.84 9.59 12.63
CA GLY A 415 21.02 10.77 12.34
C GLY A 415 19.62 10.45 11.76
N HIS A 416 19.06 11.39 11.01
CA HIS A 416 17.67 11.35 10.56
C HIS A 416 17.41 10.50 9.29
N GLY A 417 18.46 10.08 8.59
CA GLY A 417 18.36 9.38 7.31
C GLY A 417 17.79 7.96 7.42
N SER A 418 17.09 7.48 6.39
CA SER A 418 16.58 6.09 6.34
C SER A 418 17.70 5.08 6.46
N GLU A 419 18.85 5.39 5.88
CA GLU A 419 20.05 4.56 5.92
C GLU A 419 20.56 4.38 7.36
N CYS A 420 20.39 5.38 8.24
CA CYS A 420 20.78 5.26 9.65
C CYS A 420 19.91 4.24 10.40
N TYR A 421 18.68 4.02 9.96
CA TYR A 421 17.78 3.01 10.53
C TYR A 421 17.89 1.64 9.82
N GLY A 422 18.50 1.60 8.63
CA GLY A 422 18.50 0.44 7.74
C GLY A 422 17.15 0.23 7.04
N PHE A 423 16.41 1.32 6.80
CA PHE A 423 15.14 1.32 6.06
C PHE A 423 15.31 1.97 4.67
N ASP A 424 16.52 1.92 4.11
CA ASP A 424 16.81 2.49 2.81
C ASP A 424 16.31 1.61 1.66
N ASP A 425 15.43 2.18 0.84
CA ASP A 425 14.85 1.62 -0.39
C ASP A 425 15.18 2.50 -1.61
N GLU A 426 14.68 2.16 -2.80
CA GLU A 426 14.94 2.93 -4.03
C GLU A 426 14.43 4.37 -3.97
N TYR A 427 13.34 4.64 -3.24
CA TYR A 427 12.72 5.95 -3.15
C TYR A 427 13.43 6.88 -2.16
N SER A 428 14.01 6.34 -1.10
CA SER A 428 14.75 7.13 -0.10
C SER A 428 16.19 7.50 -0.51
N ARG A 429 16.62 7.09 -1.72
CA ARG A 429 17.95 7.35 -2.27
C ARG A 429 18.11 8.70 -2.98
N ASP A 430 17.03 9.45 -3.14
CA ASP A 430 16.96 10.65 -3.98
C ASP A 430 17.56 11.92 -3.35
N HIS A 431 17.85 11.94 -2.04
CA HIS A 431 18.19 13.18 -1.34
C HIS A 431 19.36 13.11 -0.35
N ASP A 432 19.63 11.95 0.27
CA ASP A 432 20.63 11.81 1.36
C ASP A 432 21.52 10.55 1.23
N PHE A 433 21.31 9.74 0.20
CA PHE A 433 22.04 8.50 0.00
C PHE A 433 23.32 8.71 -0.82
N GLY A 434 24.40 8.03 -0.43
CA GLY A 434 25.68 8.09 -1.11
C GLY A 434 26.87 7.82 -0.17
N PRO A 435 28.10 7.83 -0.68
CA PRO A 435 29.30 7.62 0.13
C PRO A 435 29.53 8.78 1.10
N ARG A 436 29.22 8.56 2.38
CA ARG A 436 29.37 9.56 3.45
C ARG A 436 29.55 8.92 4.83
N PHE A 437 30.08 9.69 5.78
CA PHE A 437 30.14 9.34 7.20
C PHE A 437 30.27 10.61 8.05
N CYS A 438 30.07 10.47 9.35
CA CYS A 438 30.31 11.51 10.34
C CYS A 438 31.64 11.26 11.06
N LEU A 439 32.31 12.35 11.44
CA LEU A 439 33.48 12.39 12.31
C LEU A 439 33.12 13.23 13.53
N TRP A 440 33.22 12.67 14.73
CA TRP A 440 32.88 13.38 15.97
C TRP A 440 34.11 13.61 16.83
N LEU A 441 34.28 14.84 17.27
CA LEU A 441 35.43 15.32 18.02
C LEU A 441 34.99 15.92 19.36
N THR A 442 35.88 15.83 20.35
CA THR A 442 35.74 16.61 21.58
C THR A 442 35.86 18.11 21.29
N ASP A 443 35.41 18.97 22.20
CA ASP A 443 35.50 20.43 22.01
C ASP A 443 36.95 20.90 21.82
N GLU A 444 37.88 20.31 22.58
CA GLU A 444 39.32 20.55 22.47
C GLU A 444 39.85 20.17 21.08
N ASP A 445 39.54 18.95 20.62
CA ASP A 445 40.04 18.46 19.33
C ASP A 445 39.41 19.21 18.15
N TYR A 446 38.12 19.54 18.23
CA TYR A 446 37.46 20.32 17.18
C TYR A 446 38.02 21.74 17.12
N ALA A 447 38.32 22.37 18.25
CA ALA A 447 38.99 23.67 18.27
C ALA A 447 40.40 23.61 17.64
N ALA A 448 41.11 22.48 17.80
CA ALA A 448 42.44 22.29 17.24
C ALA A 448 42.46 21.99 15.73
N ILE A 449 41.56 21.15 15.24
CA ILE A 449 41.62 20.62 13.87
C ILE A 449 40.30 20.61 13.10
N GLY A 450 39.16 20.96 13.71
CA GLY A 450 37.82 20.75 13.15
C GLY A 450 37.60 21.38 11.77
N GLU A 451 37.97 22.65 11.58
CA GLU A 451 37.81 23.35 10.29
C GLU A 451 38.70 22.76 9.19
N ARG A 452 39.96 22.45 9.52
CA ARG A 452 40.91 21.85 8.56
C ARG A 452 40.48 20.44 8.17
N LEU A 453 40.03 19.66 9.15
CA LEU A 453 39.53 18.30 8.93
C LEU A 453 38.24 18.31 8.10
N GLN A 454 37.37 19.30 8.29
CA GLN A 454 36.17 19.47 7.48
C GLN A 454 36.54 19.75 6.01
N ALA A 455 37.48 20.65 5.76
CA ALA A 455 37.96 20.94 4.40
C ALA A 455 38.58 19.69 3.75
N ASP A 456 39.34 18.90 4.51
CA ASP A 456 39.88 17.62 4.02
C ASP A 456 38.80 16.56 3.76
N TYR A 457 37.73 16.53 4.57
CA TYR A 457 36.58 15.66 4.37
C TYR A 457 35.77 16.05 3.11
N GLU A 458 35.59 17.34 2.85
CA GLU A 458 34.93 17.85 1.64
C GLU A 458 35.74 17.58 0.36
N ALA A 459 37.07 17.43 0.49
CA ALA A 459 37.95 17.06 -0.62
C ALA A 459 37.98 15.54 -0.92
N LEU A 460 37.25 14.71 -0.17
CA LEU A 460 37.19 13.27 -0.44
C LEU A 460 36.44 12.98 -1.76
N PRO A 461 36.74 11.86 -2.44
CA PRO A 461 36.08 11.49 -3.69
C PRO A 461 34.56 11.45 -3.55
N ALA A 462 33.84 12.22 -4.37
CA ALA A 462 32.39 12.22 -4.36
C ALA A 462 31.78 10.90 -4.88
N ASP A 463 32.50 10.21 -5.76
CA ASP A 463 32.11 8.94 -6.35
C ASP A 463 32.82 7.77 -5.66
N PHE A 464 32.06 6.74 -5.31
CA PHE A 464 32.59 5.53 -4.70
C PHE A 464 31.70 4.34 -5.01
N ARG A 465 32.29 3.27 -5.58
CA ARG A 465 31.60 2.01 -5.93
C ARG A 465 30.32 2.19 -6.77
N GLY A 466 30.33 3.17 -7.67
CA GLY A 466 29.18 3.46 -8.54
C GLY A 466 28.12 4.38 -7.91
N PHE A 467 28.34 4.85 -6.69
CA PHE A 467 27.44 5.78 -6.01
C PHE A 467 28.09 7.16 -5.87
N THR A 468 27.31 8.22 -6.09
CA THR A 468 27.74 9.61 -6.00
C THR A 468 27.14 10.27 -4.75
N ARG A 469 27.93 11.04 -4.00
CA ARG A 469 27.45 11.80 -2.85
C ARG A 469 26.51 12.91 -3.32
N ALA A 470 25.31 13.00 -2.74
CA ALA A 470 24.23 13.92 -3.13
C ALA A 470 24.67 15.39 -3.31
N ASN A 471 25.63 15.87 -2.50
CA ASN A 471 26.14 17.24 -2.57
C ASN A 471 27.03 17.56 -3.78
N ALA A 472 27.53 16.54 -4.48
CA ALA A 472 28.43 16.72 -5.61
C ALA A 472 27.69 16.89 -6.95
N ALA A 473 26.41 16.50 -7.03
CA ALA A 473 25.61 16.52 -8.26
C ALA A 473 24.92 17.88 -8.55
N GLY A 474 25.29 18.96 -7.85
CA GLY A 474 24.71 20.29 -8.06
C GLY A 474 23.31 20.50 -7.46
N ALA A 475 22.72 19.48 -6.84
CA ALA A 475 21.43 19.52 -6.15
C ALA A 475 21.58 19.57 -4.62
N ALA A 476 22.55 20.35 -4.11
CA ALA A 476 22.76 20.46 -2.67
C ALA A 476 21.58 21.19 -2.02
N THR A 477 20.73 20.44 -1.34
CA THR A 477 19.63 21.04 -0.58
C THR A 477 20.19 21.83 0.61
N PRO A 478 19.46 22.83 1.15
CA PRO A 478 19.93 23.60 2.31
C PRO A 478 20.29 22.75 3.54
N ARG A 479 19.76 21.52 3.62
CA ARG A 479 20.02 20.52 4.66
C ARG A 479 21.34 19.78 4.51
N ALA A 480 22.06 20.00 3.42
CA ALA A 480 23.27 19.27 3.10
C ALA A 480 24.52 20.17 3.19
N GLN A 481 24.35 21.44 3.57
CA GLN A 481 25.42 22.43 3.70
C GLN A 481 25.31 23.23 5.02
N GLY A 482 26.41 23.85 5.43
CA GLY A 482 26.44 24.76 6.56
C GLY A 482 26.12 24.09 7.91
N ALA A 483 25.46 24.84 8.81
CA ALA A 483 25.12 24.38 10.15
C ALA A 483 24.10 23.23 10.19
N PHE A 484 23.41 22.95 9.07
CA PHE A 484 22.38 21.91 8.98
C PHE A 484 22.89 20.62 8.34
N ARG A 485 24.21 20.51 8.07
CA ARG A 485 24.80 19.33 7.42
C ARG A 485 24.54 18.06 8.24
N ARG A 486 24.28 16.96 7.53
CA ARG A 486 23.99 15.64 8.13
C ARG A 486 25.19 14.69 8.17
N ASP A 487 26.29 15.08 7.53
CA ASP A 487 27.54 14.32 7.48
C ASP A 487 28.75 15.27 7.52
N GLY A 488 29.95 14.72 7.73
CA GLY A 488 31.17 15.49 7.93
C GLY A 488 31.62 15.56 9.39
N VAL A 489 32.27 16.67 9.76
CA VAL A 489 32.99 16.81 11.03
C VAL A 489 32.14 17.55 12.04
N PHE A 490 32.02 17.08 13.26
CA PHE A 490 31.16 17.69 14.28
C PHE A 490 31.88 17.74 15.63
N ARG A 491 31.59 18.78 16.42
CA ARG A 491 31.71 18.66 17.88
C ARG A 491 30.64 17.69 18.35
N ILE A 492 30.99 16.83 19.31
CA ILE A 492 30.04 15.86 19.88
C ILE A 492 28.80 16.59 20.42
N GLY A 493 28.98 17.69 21.16
CA GLY A 493 27.88 18.49 21.70
C GLY A 493 26.98 19.06 20.60
N ASP A 494 27.57 19.81 19.66
CA ASP A 494 26.83 20.43 18.54
C ASP A 494 26.03 19.40 17.72
N PHE A 495 26.56 18.18 17.55
CA PHE A 495 25.83 17.10 16.87
C PHE A 495 24.54 16.72 17.60
N PHE A 496 24.61 16.42 18.90
CA PHE A 496 23.42 16.07 19.69
C PHE A 496 22.46 17.25 19.82
N GLU A 497 22.98 18.47 19.99
CA GLU A 497 22.16 19.68 20.08
C GLU A 497 21.39 19.93 18.78
N SER A 498 22.01 19.69 17.63
CA SER A 498 21.33 19.83 16.33
C SER A 498 20.15 18.87 16.10
N ILE A 499 20.12 17.74 16.84
CA ILE A 499 19.07 16.72 16.72
C ILE A 499 18.04 16.85 17.83
N THR A 500 18.51 16.98 19.08
CA THR A 500 17.69 16.89 20.30
C THR A 500 17.39 18.24 20.92
N GLY A 501 18.11 19.30 20.53
CA GLY A 501 18.14 20.58 21.23
C GLY A 501 19.05 20.62 22.46
N TYR A 502 19.70 19.51 22.82
CA TYR A 502 20.63 19.42 23.96
C TYR A 502 22.00 18.90 23.53
N ALA A 503 23.07 19.56 23.98
CA ALA A 503 24.44 19.13 23.70
C ALA A 503 24.84 17.84 24.46
N ALA A 504 24.16 17.54 25.56
CA ALA A 504 24.35 16.32 26.35
C ALA A 504 23.00 15.85 26.89
N ALA A 505 22.88 14.55 27.18
CA ALA A 505 21.66 14.00 27.76
C ALA A 505 21.36 14.71 29.10
N PRO A 506 20.10 15.09 29.37
CA PRO A 506 19.74 15.73 30.63
C PRO A 506 20.11 14.85 31.82
N ALA A 507 20.40 15.47 32.96
CA ALA A 507 20.73 14.74 34.17
C ALA A 507 19.50 13.97 34.69
N ALA A 508 19.72 12.86 35.39
CA ALA A 508 18.64 12.02 35.91
C ALA A 508 17.76 12.75 36.95
N ASP A 509 18.31 13.75 37.65
CA ASP A 509 17.61 14.62 38.60
C ASP A 509 16.91 15.83 37.93
N ALA A 510 16.96 15.93 36.60
CA ALA A 510 16.25 16.91 35.79
C ALA A 510 15.17 16.24 34.89
N PRO A 511 14.17 15.54 35.47
CA PRO A 511 13.18 14.80 34.69
C PRO A 511 12.33 15.69 33.76
N HIS A 512 12.14 16.96 34.12
CA HIS A 512 11.42 17.92 33.31
C HIS A 512 12.09 18.19 31.95
N GLU A 513 13.41 18.15 31.87
CA GLU A 513 14.15 18.28 30.61
C GLU A 513 13.98 17.03 29.74
N TRP A 514 14.05 15.84 30.36
CA TRP A 514 13.77 14.57 29.68
C TRP A 514 12.35 14.52 29.09
N MET A 515 11.36 15.06 29.80
CA MET A 515 9.96 15.12 29.33
C MET A 515 9.76 16.09 28.14
N LEU A 516 10.70 16.99 27.87
CA LEU A 516 10.68 17.88 26.70
C LEU A 516 11.30 17.23 25.45
N LEU A 517 12.05 16.14 25.61
CA LEU A 517 12.66 15.42 24.48
C LEU A 517 11.62 14.59 23.75
N ASP A 518 11.62 14.70 22.43
CA ASP A 518 10.76 13.91 21.56
C ASP A 518 11.40 12.55 21.23
N GLU A 519 10.61 11.47 21.28
CA GLU A 519 11.09 10.11 21.02
C GLU A 519 11.72 9.96 19.62
N ALA A 520 11.20 10.65 18.60
CA ALA A 520 11.78 10.56 17.26
C ALA A 520 13.14 11.25 17.16
N THR A 521 13.35 12.35 17.91
CA THR A 521 14.67 13.00 17.99
C THR A 521 15.67 12.15 18.77
N LEU A 522 15.23 11.50 19.86
CA LEU A 522 16.04 10.53 20.59
C LEU A 522 16.39 9.32 19.72
N ALA A 523 15.44 8.82 18.92
CA ALA A 523 15.67 7.75 17.95
C ALA A 523 16.73 8.18 16.93
N ALA A 524 16.63 9.39 16.37
CA ALA A 524 17.59 9.90 15.40
C ALA A 524 19.00 10.11 16.00
N ALA A 525 19.09 10.54 17.25
CA ALA A 525 20.35 10.75 17.95
C ALA A 525 21.04 9.42 18.34
N THR A 526 20.27 8.34 18.46
CA THR A 526 20.74 7.08 19.04
C THR A 526 20.69 5.88 18.09
N ASN A 527 20.15 6.02 16.88
CA ASN A 527 20.18 5.01 15.82
C ASN A 527 21.57 4.87 15.17
N GLY A 528 21.65 4.15 14.03
CA GLY A 528 22.85 4.08 13.24
C GLY A 528 23.99 3.30 13.88
N GLU A 529 25.16 3.42 13.28
CA GLU A 529 26.32 2.63 13.64
C GLU A 529 27.57 3.51 13.86
N VAL A 530 28.31 3.19 14.92
CA VAL A 530 29.62 3.78 15.19
C VAL A 530 30.67 2.81 14.66
N PHE A 531 31.42 3.24 13.64
CA PHE A 531 32.43 2.40 12.98
C PHE A 531 33.73 2.33 13.78
N ALA A 532 34.09 3.44 14.44
CA ALA A 532 35.25 3.54 15.32
C ALA A 532 35.02 4.64 16.36
N ASP A 533 35.34 4.39 17.63
CA ASP A 533 35.37 5.42 18.67
C ASP A 533 36.45 5.06 19.70
N PRO A 534 37.73 5.27 19.36
CA PRO A 534 38.86 4.83 20.19
C PRO A 534 38.91 5.52 21.56
N LEU A 535 38.40 6.75 21.66
CA LEU A 535 38.33 7.49 22.93
C LEU A 535 37.09 7.10 23.75
N GLY A 536 36.03 6.61 23.10
CA GLY A 536 34.74 6.27 23.71
C GLY A 536 33.87 7.49 24.02
N ALA A 537 34.28 8.70 23.64
CA ALA A 537 33.59 9.94 24.02
C ALA A 537 32.22 10.07 23.35
N PHE A 538 32.14 9.79 22.05
CA PHE A 538 30.87 9.85 21.31
C PHE A 538 29.93 8.73 21.76
N SER A 539 30.44 7.51 21.92
CA SER A 539 29.66 6.36 22.37
C SER A 539 29.12 6.58 23.79
N LYS A 540 29.91 7.18 24.69
CA LYS A 540 29.44 7.56 26.03
C LYS A 540 28.31 8.59 25.97
N ALA A 541 28.45 9.65 25.16
CA ALA A 541 27.40 10.66 24.99
C ALA A 541 26.13 10.05 24.38
N ARG A 542 26.26 9.24 23.32
CA ARG A 542 25.14 8.51 22.70
C ARG A 542 24.45 7.57 23.68
N GLN A 543 25.22 6.87 24.50
CA GLN A 543 24.70 5.95 25.51
C GLN A 543 23.91 6.70 26.59
N ALA A 544 24.35 7.89 27.01
CA ALA A 544 23.62 8.71 27.96
C ALA A 544 22.23 9.12 27.42
N PHE A 545 22.10 9.41 26.13
CA PHE A 545 20.79 9.66 25.50
C PHE A 545 19.91 8.42 25.35
N LYS A 546 20.48 7.20 25.36
CA LYS A 546 19.73 5.94 25.37
C LYS A 546 19.22 5.55 26.75
N ASP A 547 19.90 6.03 27.79
CA ASP A 547 19.66 5.67 29.18
C ASP A 547 18.65 6.61 29.82
N MET A 548 17.43 6.64 29.26
CA MET A 548 16.31 7.40 29.83
C MET A 548 16.02 6.89 31.25
N PRO A 549 15.91 7.78 32.26
CA PRO A 549 15.57 7.38 33.62
C PRO A 549 14.25 6.61 33.70
N ASP A 550 14.19 5.57 34.52
CA ASP A 550 13.00 4.73 34.66
C ASP A 550 11.77 5.53 35.10
N ASP A 551 11.93 6.49 36.02
CA ASP A 551 10.85 7.41 36.43
C ASP A 551 10.24 8.18 35.26
N VAL A 552 11.06 8.66 34.32
CA VAL A 552 10.61 9.33 33.09
C VAL A 552 9.88 8.32 32.20
N ARG A 553 10.45 7.12 32.04
CA ARG A 553 9.86 6.06 31.22
C ARG A 553 8.49 5.63 31.77
N TYR A 554 8.35 5.48 33.08
CA TYR A 554 7.07 5.14 33.73
C TYR A 554 6.04 6.28 33.60
N ALA A 555 6.47 7.54 33.74
CA ALA A 555 5.61 8.68 33.46
C ALA A 555 5.12 8.70 32.01
N LEU A 556 5.99 8.41 31.04
CA LEU A 556 5.61 8.29 29.63
C LEU A 556 4.68 7.09 29.39
N ILE A 557 4.93 5.93 30.01
CA ILE A 557 4.02 4.77 29.95
C ILE A 557 2.64 5.17 30.49
N SER A 558 2.54 5.76 31.68
CA SER A 558 1.28 6.25 32.25
C SER A 558 0.56 7.21 31.30
N LYS A 559 1.29 8.17 30.72
CA LYS A 559 0.74 9.10 29.73
C LYS A 559 0.18 8.37 28.50
N ARG A 560 0.89 7.38 27.94
CA ARG A 560 0.40 6.58 26.81
C ARG A 560 -0.84 5.78 27.18
N LEU A 561 -0.89 5.17 28.36
CA LEU A 561 -2.08 4.44 28.84
C LEU A 561 -3.31 5.36 28.87
N GLY A 562 -3.16 6.59 29.36
CA GLY A 562 -4.24 7.58 29.35
C GLY A 562 -4.67 8.00 27.94
N MET A 563 -3.70 8.25 27.05
CA MET A 563 -3.99 8.57 25.64
C MET A 563 -4.74 7.43 24.94
N ILE A 564 -4.31 6.18 25.12
CA ILE A 564 -4.93 4.99 24.54
C ILE A 564 -6.36 4.82 25.08
N ALA A 565 -6.56 4.96 26.39
CA ALA A 565 -7.87 4.87 27.01
C ALA A 565 -8.83 5.96 26.49
N GLN A 566 -8.37 7.22 26.45
CA GLN A 566 -9.19 8.34 26.02
C GLN A 566 -9.50 8.28 24.53
N ALA A 567 -8.50 8.09 23.67
CA ALA A 567 -8.69 8.08 22.23
C ALA A 567 -9.39 6.81 21.74
N GLY A 568 -8.87 5.64 22.12
CA GLY A 568 -9.37 4.33 21.68
C GLY A 568 -10.61 3.88 22.43
N GLN A 569 -10.51 3.63 23.74
CA GLN A 569 -11.59 2.98 24.50
C GLN A 569 -12.79 3.91 24.75
N TYR A 570 -12.55 5.23 24.87
CA TYR A 570 -13.60 6.19 25.22
C TYR A 570 -14.13 7.00 24.03
N ASN A 571 -13.28 7.77 23.33
CA ASN A 571 -13.73 8.75 22.35
C ASN A 571 -14.10 8.14 21.01
N LEU A 572 -13.35 7.16 20.51
CA LEU A 572 -13.56 6.58 19.17
C LEU A 572 -14.99 6.09 18.96
N ALA A 573 -15.48 5.18 19.80
CA ALA A 573 -16.83 4.64 19.71
C ALA A 573 -17.92 5.74 19.80
N ARG A 574 -17.68 6.78 20.60
CA ARG A 574 -18.61 7.91 20.76
C ARG A 574 -18.64 8.81 19.53
N SER A 575 -17.48 9.07 18.92
CA SER A 575 -17.35 9.86 17.69
C SER A 575 -18.03 9.14 16.53
N LEU A 576 -17.79 7.83 16.39
CA LEU A 576 -18.44 6.98 15.38
C LEU A 576 -19.97 6.96 15.53
N LYS A 577 -20.49 6.73 16.74
CA LYS A 577 -21.94 6.74 17.04
C LYS A 577 -22.62 8.09 16.78
N ARG A 578 -21.87 9.19 16.78
CA ARG A 578 -22.36 10.55 16.49
C ARG A 578 -22.27 10.90 15.00
N GLY A 579 -21.69 10.04 14.17
CA GLY A 579 -21.42 10.33 12.76
C GLY A 579 -20.27 11.32 12.53
N GLY A 580 -19.41 11.54 13.53
CA GLY A 580 -18.24 12.41 13.43
C GLY A 580 -17.02 11.66 12.92
N GLY A 581 -17.00 11.33 11.62
CA GLY A 581 -15.93 10.55 11.00
C GLY A 581 -14.55 11.20 11.10
N ASP A 582 -14.47 12.52 11.00
CA ASP A 582 -13.27 13.33 11.23
C ASP A 582 -12.73 13.19 12.67
N ALA A 583 -13.60 13.32 13.68
CA ALA A 583 -13.22 13.14 15.07
C ALA A 583 -12.83 11.70 15.40
N ALA A 584 -13.50 10.72 14.78
CA ALA A 584 -13.14 9.31 14.88
C ALA A 584 -11.76 9.05 14.25
N TRP A 585 -11.48 9.61 13.08
CA TRP A 585 -10.19 9.48 12.40
C TRP A 585 -9.03 10.06 13.23
N MET A 586 -9.23 11.24 13.82
CA MET A 586 -8.26 11.82 14.75
C MET A 586 -8.04 10.94 15.98
N SER A 587 -9.12 10.34 16.52
CA SER A 587 -9.03 9.41 17.66
C SER A 587 -8.25 8.15 17.29
N ILE A 588 -8.41 7.63 16.07
CA ILE A 588 -7.64 6.48 15.59
C ILE A 588 -6.16 6.84 15.46
N HIS A 589 -5.83 7.98 14.87
CA HIS A 589 -4.44 8.42 14.74
C HIS A 589 -3.74 8.52 16.11
N GLU A 590 -4.38 9.18 17.07
CA GLU A 590 -3.88 9.32 18.44
C GLU A 590 -3.71 7.95 19.13
N PHE A 591 -4.69 7.05 18.97
CA PHE A 591 -4.62 5.68 19.49
C PHE A 591 -3.44 4.90 18.89
N VAL A 592 -3.24 4.98 17.58
CA VAL A 592 -2.16 4.28 16.86
C VAL A 592 -0.80 4.81 17.28
N ASP A 593 -0.63 6.13 17.36
CA ASP A 593 0.64 6.74 17.78
C ASP A 593 0.97 6.40 19.23
N ALA A 594 -0.01 6.48 20.13
CA ALA A 594 0.18 6.16 21.54
C ALA A 594 0.49 4.67 21.77
N CYS A 595 -0.21 3.76 21.10
CA CYS A 595 0.08 2.32 21.15
C CYS A 595 1.48 2.02 20.59
N SER A 596 1.83 2.63 19.45
CA SER A 596 3.15 2.44 18.84
C SER A 596 4.27 2.86 19.78
N SER A 597 4.16 4.04 20.40
CA SER A 597 5.14 4.53 21.39
C SER A 597 5.19 3.63 22.64
N LEU A 598 4.04 3.19 23.15
CA LEU A 598 3.96 2.30 24.32
C LEU A 598 4.76 1.00 24.11
N VAL A 599 4.70 0.41 22.92
CA VAL A 599 5.46 -0.82 22.59
C VAL A 599 6.97 -0.58 22.78
N PHE A 600 7.52 0.54 22.32
CA PHE A 600 8.95 0.87 22.53
C PHE A 600 9.29 1.13 24.00
N LEU A 601 8.41 1.81 24.74
CA LEU A 601 8.63 2.15 26.15
C LEU A 601 8.60 0.91 27.06
N ILE A 602 7.65 -0.02 26.81
CA ILE A 602 7.55 -1.28 27.55
C ILE A 602 8.74 -2.19 27.25
N ASN A 603 9.18 -2.26 25.99
CA ASN A 603 10.37 -3.03 25.60
C ASN A 603 11.71 -2.36 25.94
N LYS A 604 11.67 -1.27 26.72
CA LYS A 604 12.82 -0.46 27.18
C LYS A 604 13.63 0.16 26.03
N PRO A 605 13.56 1.49 25.81
CA PRO A 605 14.28 2.15 24.72
C PRO A 605 15.78 1.91 24.69
N LEU A 606 16.40 1.67 25.85
CA LEU A 606 17.80 1.27 25.97
C LEU A 606 18.14 0.01 25.13
N ILE A 607 17.22 -0.93 25.03
CA ILE A 607 17.38 -2.23 24.36
C ILE A 607 16.92 -2.14 22.90
N VAL A 608 15.72 -1.61 22.67
CA VAL A 608 15.06 -1.66 21.36
C VAL A 608 15.20 -0.37 20.54
N GLY A 609 15.68 0.70 21.16
CA GLY A 609 15.66 2.06 20.61
C GLY A 609 14.37 2.80 20.93
N TYR A 610 14.36 4.11 20.64
CA TYR A 610 13.16 4.93 20.75
C TYR A 610 12.29 4.82 19.50
N ALA A 611 11.02 5.18 19.65
CA ALA A 611 10.07 5.17 18.57
C ALA A 611 10.42 6.25 17.52
N PRO A 612 10.72 5.89 16.26
CA PRO A 612 11.21 6.84 15.26
C PRO A 612 10.08 7.72 14.71
N TYR A 613 10.44 8.69 13.85
CA TYR A 613 9.48 9.57 13.18
C TYR A 613 8.38 8.77 12.46
N TYR A 614 7.15 9.29 12.39
CA TYR A 614 5.95 8.52 11.97
C TYR A 614 6.15 7.75 10.65
N LYS A 615 6.91 8.31 9.70
CA LYS A 615 7.20 7.68 8.40
C LYS A 615 7.92 6.33 8.51
N TRP A 616 8.71 6.13 9.56
CA TRP A 616 9.48 4.91 9.84
C TRP A 616 8.89 4.07 10.97
N ARG A 617 7.81 4.53 11.61
CA ARG A 617 7.25 3.93 12.82
C ARG A 617 6.86 2.47 12.61
N PHE A 618 6.11 2.18 11.54
CA PHE A 618 5.67 0.81 11.24
C PHE A 618 6.80 -0.10 10.74
N ALA A 619 7.79 0.43 10.01
CA ALA A 619 8.99 -0.35 9.65
C ALA A 619 9.76 -0.78 10.91
N ALA A 620 9.90 0.12 11.89
CA ALA A 620 10.52 -0.19 13.17
C ALA A 620 9.68 -1.14 14.03
N LEU A 621 8.35 -0.98 14.06
CA LEU A 621 7.45 -1.90 14.77
C LEU A 621 7.51 -3.30 14.19
N ARG A 622 7.40 -3.48 12.86
CA ARG A 622 7.52 -4.80 12.22
C ARG A 622 8.85 -5.48 12.55
N ARG A 623 9.96 -4.73 12.48
CA ARG A 623 11.29 -5.23 12.86
C ARG A 623 11.36 -5.60 14.35
N LEU A 624 10.64 -4.91 15.23
CA LEU A 624 10.59 -5.22 16.66
C LEU A 624 9.70 -6.45 16.93
N SER A 625 8.53 -6.54 16.30
CA SER A 625 7.60 -7.67 16.41
C SER A 625 8.25 -9.00 16.03
N GLY A 626 9.16 -9.01 15.04
CA GLY A 626 9.89 -10.22 14.64
C GLY A 626 11.05 -10.63 15.57
N ARG A 627 11.34 -9.89 16.65
CA ARG A 627 12.41 -10.28 17.60
C ARG A 627 11.88 -11.24 18.66
N MET A 628 12.72 -12.21 19.02
CA MET A 628 12.46 -13.06 20.18
C MET A 628 12.29 -12.23 21.46
N PHE A 629 11.31 -12.61 22.29
CA PHE A 629 11.00 -11.99 23.59
C PHE A 629 10.43 -10.56 23.55
N THR A 630 10.07 -10.04 22.38
CA THR A 630 9.33 -8.78 22.28
C THR A 630 8.03 -8.86 23.07
N LEU A 631 7.78 -7.85 23.90
CA LEU A 631 6.51 -7.64 24.57
C LEU A 631 5.54 -6.98 23.60
N LEU A 632 4.29 -7.46 23.57
CA LEU A 632 3.24 -7.00 22.66
C LEU A 632 3.56 -7.17 21.15
N PRO A 633 4.04 -8.35 20.70
CA PRO A 633 4.51 -8.55 19.31
C PRO A 633 3.38 -8.35 18.28
N ASP A 634 2.16 -8.77 18.60
CA ASP A 634 1.00 -8.72 17.70
C ASP A 634 0.39 -7.32 17.54
N VAL A 635 0.81 -6.34 18.35
CA VAL A 635 0.23 -5.00 18.30
C VAL A 635 0.48 -4.33 16.96
N CYS A 636 1.63 -4.57 16.31
CA CYS A 636 1.93 -3.99 15.00
C CYS A 636 0.86 -4.33 13.95
N GLU A 637 0.61 -5.62 13.72
CA GLU A 637 -0.38 -6.10 12.73
C GLU A 637 -1.80 -5.60 13.05
N ARG A 638 -2.15 -5.56 14.34
CA ARG A 638 -3.45 -5.06 14.80
C ARG A 638 -3.61 -3.56 14.53
N LEU A 639 -2.57 -2.76 14.74
CA LEU A 639 -2.59 -1.33 14.40
C LEU A 639 -2.67 -1.11 12.89
N GLU A 640 -1.98 -1.92 12.08
CA GLU A 640 -2.10 -1.88 10.61
C GLU A 640 -3.53 -2.20 10.15
N THR A 641 -4.16 -3.18 10.81
CA THR A 641 -5.57 -3.52 10.56
C THR A 641 -6.50 -2.36 10.93
N VAL A 642 -6.28 -1.71 12.07
CA VAL A 642 -7.05 -0.51 12.46
C VAL A 642 -6.91 0.60 11.42
N MET A 643 -5.69 0.88 10.96
CA MET A 643 -5.43 1.88 9.91
C MET A 643 -6.13 1.52 8.60
N ARG A 644 -6.08 0.25 8.18
CA ARG A 644 -6.74 -0.25 6.96
C ARG A 644 -8.25 -0.05 7.01
N LEU A 645 -8.87 -0.32 8.16
CA LEU A 645 -10.32 -0.20 8.36
C LEU A 645 -10.80 1.23 8.68
N SER A 646 -9.88 2.18 8.89
CA SER A 646 -10.22 3.53 9.38
C SER A 646 -11.16 4.28 8.43
N SER A 647 -10.97 4.13 7.11
CA SER A 647 -11.84 4.74 6.09
C SER A 647 -13.25 4.20 6.13
N ALA A 648 -13.38 2.88 6.11
CA ALA A 648 -14.67 2.22 6.24
C ALA A 648 -15.36 2.59 7.56
N ALA A 649 -14.64 2.62 8.68
CA ALA A 649 -15.23 2.95 9.98
C ALA A 649 -15.64 4.43 10.09
N CYS A 650 -14.81 5.35 9.62
CA CYS A 650 -15.08 6.79 9.76
C CYS A 650 -16.05 7.33 8.70
N TYR A 651 -15.98 6.79 7.49
CA TYR A 651 -16.64 7.35 6.30
C TYR A 651 -17.43 6.32 5.47
N GLY A 652 -17.38 5.02 5.80
CA GLY A 652 -18.05 3.92 5.07
C GLY A 652 -19.58 3.92 5.12
N GLY A 653 -20.19 5.06 5.34
CA GLY A 653 -21.62 5.32 5.11
C GLY A 653 -21.90 6.51 4.19
N ALA A 654 -20.89 7.29 3.78
CA ALA A 654 -21.03 8.47 2.94
C ALA A 654 -19.82 8.67 2.01
N GLY A 655 -19.95 8.26 0.74
CA GLY A 655 -19.15 8.84 -0.35
C GLY A 655 -17.80 8.19 -0.72
N PHE A 656 -17.41 7.04 -0.16
CA PHE A 656 -16.19 6.34 -0.57
C PHE A 656 -16.43 4.83 -0.79
N GLY A 657 -16.71 4.47 -2.06
CA GLY A 657 -16.31 3.25 -2.79
C GLY A 657 -16.26 1.84 -2.18
N GLU A 658 -16.64 1.60 -0.93
CA GLU A 658 -16.64 0.25 -0.32
C GLU A 658 -18.05 -0.31 -0.17
N GLY A 659 -18.37 -1.23 -1.09
CA GLY A 659 -19.63 -1.94 -1.23
C GLY A 659 -20.45 -2.11 0.04
N GLY A 660 -21.43 -1.25 0.31
CA GLY A 660 -22.71 -1.60 0.90
C GLY A 660 -22.70 -1.94 2.40
N LYS A 661 -21.57 -2.22 3.03
CA LYS A 661 -21.52 -2.49 4.45
C LYS A 661 -21.31 -1.16 5.15
N GLY A 662 -22.38 -0.54 5.66
CA GLY A 662 -22.28 0.71 6.45
C GLY A 662 -21.14 0.63 7.48
N SER A 663 -20.66 1.74 8.02
CA SER A 663 -19.45 1.76 8.87
C SER A 663 -19.41 0.80 10.08
N ALA A 664 -20.55 0.18 10.45
CA ALA A 664 -20.70 -0.69 11.60
C ALA A 664 -19.72 -1.89 11.64
N PRO A 665 -19.52 -2.75 10.62
CA PRO A 665 -18.60 -3.88 10.74
C PRO A 665 -17.14 -3.44 10.90
N ALA A 666 -16.72 -2.38 10.22
CA ALA A 666 -15.39 -1.81 10.36
C ALA A 666 -15.21 -1.16 11.74
N ALA A 667 -16.21 -0.41 12.20
CA ALA A 667 -16.23 0.19 13.53
C ALA A 667 -16.17 -0.88 14.64
N GLU A 668 -17.02 -1.91 14.57
CA GLU A 668 -17.03 -3.04 15.53
C GLU A 668 -15.70 -3.79 15.54
N ARG A 669 -15.10 -4.00 14.36
CA ARG A 669 -13.79 -4.65 14.27
C ARG A 669 -12.68 -3.79 14.88
N ILE A 670 -12.68 -2.48 14.65
CA ILE A 670 -11.72 -1.57 15.27
C ILE A 670 -11.93 -1.54 16.79
N GLU A 671 -13.17 -1.40 17.28
CA GLU A 671 -13.49 -1.44 18.72
C GLU A 671 -13.01 -2.75 19.37
N SER A 672 -13.21 -3.89 18.72
CA SER A 672 -12.73 -5.19 19.18
C SER A 672 -11.20 -5.26 19.28
N ILE A 673 -10.48 -4.70 18.29
CA ILE A 673 -9.02 -4.64 18.29
C ILE A 673 -8.51 -3.74 19.42
N VAL A 674 -9.12 -2.56 19.60
CA VAL A 674 -8.79 -1.61 20.68
C VAL A 674 -8.88 -2.31 22.04
N GLU A 675 -10.00 -2.98 22.31
CA GLU A 675 -10.19 -3.69 23.58
C GLU A 675 -9.23 -4.88 23.74
N SER A 676 -8.86 -5.55 22.64
CA SER A 676 -7.87 -6.61 22.71
C SER A 676 -6.46 -6.10 23.00
N ILE A 677 -6.04 -5.00 22.37
CA ILE A 677 -4.75 -4.38 22.67
C ILE A 677 -4.72 -3.95 24.14
N ALA A 678 -5.81 -3.36 24.65
CA ALA A 678 -5.88 -2.98 26.06
C ALA A 678 -5.72 -4.18 27.02
N ARG A 679 -6.36 -5.32 26.72
CA ARG A 679 -6.16 -6.57 27.48
C ARG A 679 -4.70 -7.04 27.47
N ASP A 680 -4.08 -7.06 26.30
CA ASP A 680 -2.69 -7.52 26.16
C ASP A 680 -1.72 -6.57 26.88
N VAL A 681 -1.96 -5.26 26.83
CA VAL A 681 -1.22 -4.27 27.61
C VAL A 681 -1.33 -4.56 29.11
N VAL A 682 -2.53 -4.77 29.65
CA VAL A 682 -2.69 -5.09 31.08
C VAL A 682 -1.98 -6.39 31.44
N LYS A 683 -2.05 -7.42 30.59
CA LYS A 683 -1.35 -8.68 30.79
C LYS A 683 0.16 -8.47 30.90
N GLU A 684 0.77 -7.70 30.01
CA GLU A 684 2.21 -7.43 30.07
C GLU A 684 2.58 -6.49 31.24
N LEU A 685 1.76 -5.50 31.57
CA LEU A 685 1.98 -4.67 32.77
C LEU A 685 1.97 -5.52 34.06
N ARG A 686 1.05 -6.49 34.17
CA ARG A 686 1.02 -7.42 35.31
C ARG A 686 2.25 -8.33 35.34
N ARG A 687 2.65 -8.86 34.19
CA ARG A 687 3.84 -9.71 34.05
C ARG A 687 5.11 -8.97 34.49
N GLU A 688 5.22 -7.69 34.12
CA GLU A 688 6.32 -6.81 34.52
C GLU A 688 6.18 -6.23 35.94
N GLY A 689 5.12 -6.58 36.66
CA GLY A 689 4.87 -6.13 38.03
C GLY A 689 4.42 -4.67 38.16
N LEU A 690 4.08 -4.00 37.06
CA LEU A 690 3.69 -2.59 37.01
C LEU A 690 2.23 -2.34 37.40
N THR A 691 1.42 -3.39 37.52
CA THR A 691 0.05 -3.30 38.02
C THR A 691 -0.38 -4.59 38.72
N THR A 692 -1.23 -4.44 39.74
CA THR A 692 -1.93 -5.56 40.39
C THR A 692 -3.38 -5.72 39.92
N SER A 693 -3.91 -4.74 39.17
CA SER A 693 -5.27 -4.72 38.66
C SER A 693 -5.43 -5.62 37.43
N ASP A 694 -6.62 -6.20 37.23
CA ASP A 694 -7.04 -6.93 36.03
C ASP A 694 -8.00 -6.13 35.14
N GLU A 695 -8.36 -4.91 35.55
CA GLU A 695 -9.25 -4.04 34.81
C GLU A 695 -8.66 -3.61 33.45
N THR A 696 -9.42 -3.77 32.38
CA THR A 696 -8.90 -3.56 31.02
C THR A 696 -9.00 -2.11 30.53
N PHE A 697 -9.64 -1.23 31.28
CA PHE A 697 -9.67 0.19 30.98
C PHE A 697 -8.35 0.85 31.40
N LEU A 698 -7.53 1.25 30.44
CA LEU A 698 -6.12 1.58 30.69
C LEU A 698 -5.92 2.84 31.54
N GLU A 699 -6.90 3.74 31.60
CA GLU A 699 -6.88 4.90 32.49
C GLU A 699 -6.71 4.47 33.96
N TRP A 700 -7.33 3.34 34.35
CA TRP A 700 -7.28 2.84 35.72
C TRP A 700 -5.97 2.13 36.07
N GLN A 701 -5.10 1.91 35.08
CA GLN A 701 -3.78 1.33 35.28
C GLN A 701 -2.72 2.38 35.62
N ARG A 702 -2.98 3.65 35.30
CA ARG A 702 -2.04 4.76 35.46
C ARG A 702 -1.55 4.93 36.90
N PRO A 703 -2.40 4.92 37.95
CA PRO A 703 -1.93 5.06 39.33
C PRO A 703 -0.95 3.96 39.74
N TYR A 704 -1.18 2.71 39.31
CA TYR A 704 -0.28 1.59 39.63
C TYR A 704 1.09 1.74 38.98
N VAL A 705 1.13 2.21 37.72
CA VAL A 705 2.40 2.51 37.05
C VAL A 705 3.11 3.68 37.74
N GLU A 706 2.38 4.71 38.13
CA GLU A 706 2.94 5.89 38.81
C GLU A 706 3.45 5.59 40.23
N GLU A 707 2.94 4.57 40.92
CA GLU A 707 3.50 4.09 42.20
C GLU A 707 4.97 3.61 42.09
N HIS A 708 5.44 3.32 40.87
CA HIS A 708 6.83 2.93 40.61
C HIS A 708 7.76 4.14 40.40
N ILE A 709 7.21 5.35 40.31
CA ILE A 709 7.99 6.59 40.16
C ILE A 709 8.50 7.00 41.54
N GLY A 710 9.83 6.96 41.73
CA GLY A 710 10.45 7.31 43.00
C GLY A 710 10.59 8.82 43.23
N SER A 711 10.61 9.61 42.16
CA SER A 711 10.75 11.06 42.20
C SER A 711 9.44 11.79 42.54
N ASP A 712 9.53 12.78 43.44
CA ASP A 712 8.41 13.68 43.79
C ASP A 712 8.18 14.80 42.76
N ALA A 713 8.90 14.79 41.62
CA ALA A 713 8.79 15.85 40.62
C ALA A 713 7.40 15.84 39.96
N SER A 714 6.65 16.94 40.11
CA SER A 714 5.26 17.04 39.63
C SER A 714 5.08 16.84 38.13
N CYS A 715 6.14 16.99 37.31
CA CYS A 715 6.08 16.75 35.87
C CYS A 715 6.00 15.26 35.48
N LEU A 716 6.27 14.36 36.42
CA LEU A 716 6.26 12.90 36.21
C LEU A 716 4.92 12.26 36.60
N HIS A 717 4.14 12.93 37.44
CA HIS A 717 2.86 12.46 37.93
C HIS A 717 1.76 13.08 37.10
N SER A 718 0.74 12.29 36.79
CA SER A 718 -0.39 12.86 36.07
C SER A 718 -1.31 13.67 36.99
N LEU A 719 -1.85 14.76 36.44
CA LEU A 719 -2.75 15.67 37.16
C LEU A 719 -4.17 15.10 37.32
#